data_AF-A0A7V6SNC6-F1
#
_entry.id   AF-A0A7V6SNC6-F1
#
_cell.length_a   1.000
_cell.length_b   1.000
_cell.length_c   1.000
_cell.angle_alpha   90.00
_cell.angle_beta   90.00
_cell.angle_gamma   90.00
#
_symmetry.space_group_name_H-M   'P 1'
#
loop_
_entity.id
_entity.type
_entity.pdbx_description
1 polymer ?
#
loop_
_entity_poly.entity_id
_entity_poly.type
_entity_poly.pdbx_seq_one_letter_code
_entity_poly.pdbx_strand_id
1 'polypeptide(L)'
;MILECIATSLADALAIESNGGDRIELVSCLERGGFTPSDGLVRAVLESVRIPVAVMLRPEQDSFHYTEHQLSVMKRDALRFQELGVQRIVTGILDENGIADVAKLSRVLAGTDFNVTFHRAIDESSDVATSLKRINSYSRITHILTSLGQGTIDENLDRLPWYIEHAYPRLILGGGITHNNIGHIRQALPSENIDLHLGTALRFGKATNPVDPLSLRKIIEIVDHSDTQIGSCQTIQRKNPLSVIHAPHLDSVDNKDFMPPELEESCQPSQGISSSSSTCTKAIISTQDIAGHKAAERVALSRTPQECTLDKALRNFQDAGYGLFIHLGLYSLLGGEYQGRETPFLAEWIRLSLDIPDEEYRLLAATFDPTAFDADRICELARSWGMRYVCLTAKHHDGFALFDSSADSFNSVAKSPSGRDFVREMSEACATHDLLFSVYYSQAQDWDHPGGLRAYREAPPASLFSQYLKEKCFPQISELLTQYGPLAMIWLDTPISMTPAQCSQVKELIRSLQPTCLISGRIGYGLGDYITTGDNMLPRFSQTKFWEMPATLNNSWGYKKSDQNWRTAQDVIRQLTKVISRGGNLLLNIGPDGTGAIPKPSLDVLSETGAFLQVYGDAFYGTSAFPDYPYEQDEFCLTGKEHFVYIHLRHLPTNNRLWLYHLENNPVHAKELSTGTELEIILTNDLEGHTCWCLDLTAVKSELEQSLARWGSAVIKVETEENTFRLSDF
;
A
#
# COMPACT_ATOMS: atom_id res chain seq x y z
N MET A 1 -24.17 26.34 -2.06
CA MET A 1 -23.49 25.14 -2.60
C MET A 1 -23.69 24.00 -1.62
N ILE A 2 -23.89 22.77 -2.10
CA ILE A 2 -24.06 21.57 -1.24
C ILE A 2 -22.83 20.67 -1.34
N LEU A 3 -22.38 20.11 -0.20
CA LEU A 3 -21.39 19.05 -0.11
C LEU A 3 -22.08 17.68 -0.02
N GLU A 4 -22.08 16.94 -1.13
CA GLU A 4 -22.53 15.56 -1.18
C GLU A 4 -21.37 14.62 -0.83
N CYS A 5 -21.55 13.82 0.22
CA CYS A 5 -20.51 12.96 0.79
C CYS A 5 -20.88 11.48 0.60
N ILE A 6 -19.92 10.64 0.19
CA ILE A 6 -20.19 9.22 -0.03
C ILE A 6 -20.10 8.43 1.27
N ALA A 7 -21.18 7.74 1.64
CA ALA A 7 -21.24 6.77 2.72
C ALA A 7 -21.22 5.33 2.19
N THR A 8 -20.48 4.44 2.88
CA THR A 8 -20.46 2.99 2.60
C THR A 8 -21.03 2.14 3.73
N SER A 9 -21.33 2.78 4.86
CA SER A 9 -21.85 2.14 6.08
C SER A 9 -22.76 3.10 6.84
N LEU A 10 -23.52 2.58 7.81
CA LEU A 10 -24.30 3.41 8.74
C LEU A 10 -23.40 4.34 9.55
N ALA A 11 -22.21 3.86 9.96
CA ALA A 11 -21.25 4.67 10.71
C ALA A 11 -20.76 5.86 9.88
N ASP A 12 -20.49 5.66 8.58
CA ASP A 12 -20.13 6.76 7.67
C ASP A 12 -21.26 7.79 7.58
N ALA A 13 -22.51 7.34 7.39
CA ALA A 13 -23.66 8.22 7.27
C ALA A 13 -23.84 9.11 8.51
N LEU A 14 -23.73 8.51 9.71
CA LEU A 14 -23.79 9.23 10.98
C LEU A 14 -22.60 10.18 11.16
N ALA A 15 -21.40 9.76 10.76
CA ALA A 15 -20.21 10.60 10.81
C ALA A 15 -20.33 11.81 9.88
N ILE A 16 -20.85 11.63 8.67
CA ILE A 16 -21.09 12.72 7.72
C ILE A 16 -22.06 13.75 8.31
N GLU A 17 -23.23 13.30 8.80
CA GLU A 17 -24.23 14.21 9.36
C GLU A 17 -23.72 14.96 10.60
N SER A 18 -23.10 14.23 11.55
CA SER A 18 -22.61 14.84 12.80
C SER A 18 -21.44 15.80 12.61
N ASN A 19 -20.84 15.85 11.42
CA ASN A 19 -19.69 16.70 11.10
C ASN A 19 -19.95 17.67 9.96
N GLY A 20 -21.22 17.94 9.63
CA GLY A 20 -21.61 19.06 8.76
C GLY A 20 -21.68 18.73 7.27
N GLY A 21 -21.72 17.45 6.88
CA GLY A 21 -22.07 17.10 5.51
C GLY A 21 -23.53 17.42 5.20
N ASP A 22 -23.80 17.96 4.02
CA ASP A 22 -25.14 18.44 3.65
C ASP A 22 -26.04 17.34 3.08
N ARG A 23 -25.44 16.35 2.39
CA ARG A 23 -26.15 15.29 1.67
C ARG A 23 -25.29 14.03 1.58
N ILE A 24 -25.92 12.86 1.57
CA ILE A 24 -25.25 11.57 1.43
C ILE A 24 -25.51 10.97 0.05
N GLU A 25 -24.48 10.44 -0.59
CA GLU A 25 -24.62 9.35 -1.57
C GLU A 25 -24.28 8.02 -0.89
N LEU A 26 -25.21 7.06 -0.89
CA LEU A 26 -25.03 5.75 -0.26
C LEU A 26 -24.69 4.69 -1.32
N VAL A 27 -23.55 4.02 -1.15
CA VAL A 27 -23.04 2.98 -2.07
C VAL A 27 -22.55 1.76 -1.28
N SER A 28 -22.47 0.58 -1.91
CA SER A 28 -21.80 -0.60 -1.31
C SER A 28 -20.30 -0.69 -1.58
N CYS A 29 -19.81 -0.09 -2.67
CA CYS A 29 -18.41 -0.20 -3.08
C CYS A 29 -17.90 1.09 -3.74
N LEU A 30 -17.16 1.91 -2.97
CA LEU A 30 -16.58 3.16 -3.48
C LEU A 30 -15.43 2.92 -4.48
N GLU A 31 -14.61 1.87 -4.28
CA GLU A 31 -13.42 1.57 -5.09
C GLU A 31 -13.72 1.36 -6.58
N ARG A 32 -14.96 0.99 -6.92
CA ARG A 32 -15.42 0.74 -8.29
C ARG A 32 -16.45 1.76 -8.78
N GLY A 33 -16.44 2.96 -8.19
CA GLY A 33 -17.34 4.06 -8.57
C GLY A 33 -18.78 3.89 -8.11
N GLY A 34 -19.03 3.08 -7.09
CA GLY A 34 -20.34 2.88 -6.47
C GLY A 34 -21.14 1.72 -7.08
N PHE A 35 -21.70 0.87 -6.20
CA PHE A 35 -22.69 -0.16 -6.52
C PHE A 35 -23.92 -0.03 -5.62
N THR A 36 -25.01 -0.67 -6.04
CA THR A 36 -26.26 -0.76 -5.28
C THR A 36 -26.02 -1.30 -3.87
N PRO A 37 -26.36 -0.56 -2.80
CA PRO A 37 -26.28 -1.05 -1.42
C PRO A 37 -27.43 -2.01 -1.08
N SER A 38 -27.24 -2.84 -0.05
CA SER A 38 -28.29 -3.75 0.42
C SER A 38 -29.48 -3.01 1.02
N ASP A 39 -30.68 -3.58 0.90
CA ASP A 39 -31.91 -3.09 1.54
C ASP A 39 -31.74 -2.76 3.03
N GLY A 40 -31.03 -3.63 3.76
CA GLY A 40 -30.81 -3.47 5.19
C GLY A 40 -29.99 -2.22 5.50
N LEU A 41 -28.94 -1.96 4.71
CA LEU A 41 -28.14 -0.76 4.86
C LEU A 41 -28.92 0.50 4.48
N VAL A 42 -29.66 0.47 3.36
CA VAL A 42 -30.49 1.61 2.92
C VAL A 42 -31.49 1.99 4.00
N ARG A 43 -32.22 1.00 4.53
CA ARG A 43 -33.19 1.22 5.61
C ARG A 43 -32.53 1.80 6.85
N ALA A 44 -31.44 1.19 7.31
CA ALA A 44 -30.75 1.62 8.52
C ALA A 44 -30.28 3.08 8.43
N VAL A 45 -29.76 3.48 7.26
CA VAL A 45 -29.32 4.86 7.02
C VAL A 45 -30.51 5.82 7.00
N LEU A 46 -31.56 5.54 6.21
CA LEU A 46 -32.75 6.40 6.11
C LEU A 46 -33.46 6.60 7.45
N GLU A 47 -33.44 5.60 8.33
CA GLU A 47 -34.02 5.68 9.67
C GLU A 47 -33.15 6.46 10.68
N SER A 48 -31.85 6.62 10.39
CA SER A 48 -30.87 7.14 11.37
C SER A 48 -30.37 8.56 11.10
N VAL A 49 -30.39 9.02 9.84
CA VAL A 49 -29.95 10.37 9.47
C VAL A 49 -31.11 11.25 9.02
N ARG A 50 -30.96 12.57 9.18
CA ARG A 50 -31.94 13.59 8.82
C ARG A 50 -31.55 14.35 7.55
N ILE A 51 -30.27 14.37 7.20
CA ILE A 51 -29.82 14.95 5.92
C ILE A 51 -30.29 14.09 4.73
N PRO A 52 -30.51 14.70 3.54
CA PRO A 52 -31.00 13.95 2.38
C PRO A 52 -30.04 12.83 1.95
N VAL A 53 -30.60 11.71 1.51
CA VAL A 53 -29.84 10.53 1.04
C VAL A 53 -30.20 10.23 -0.42
N ALA A 54 -29.18 10.13 -1.28
CA ALA A 54 -29.26 9.59 -2.62
C ALA A 54 -28.68 8.17 -2.62
N VAL A 55 -29.35 7.21 -3.27
CA VAL A 55 -28.93 5.79 -3.25
C VAL A 55 -28.46 5.35 -4.62
N MET A 56 -27.29 4.73 -4.70
CA MET A 56 -26.78 4.19 -5.95
C MET A 56 -27.68 3.05 -6.47
N LEU A 57 -28.03 3.11 -7.74
CA LEU A 57 -28.74 2.07 -8.47
C LEU A 57 -27.86 1.61 -9.64
N ARG A 58 -26.92 0.72 -9.35
CA ARG A 58 -25.94 0.17 -10.29
C ARG A 58 -25.50 -1.23 -9.84
N PRO A 59 -25.77 -2.29 -10.62
CA PRO A 59 -25.31 -3.64 -10.30
C PRO A 59 -23.77 -3.72 -10.38
N GLU A 60 -23.18 -4.81 -9.86
CA GLU A 60 -21.72 -5.03 -9.73
C GLU A 60 -20.97 -5.16 -11.09
N GLN A 61 -20.84 -4.08 -11.85
CA GLN A 61 -20.17 -4.05 -13.16
C GLN A 61 -19.44 -2.72 -13.38
N ASP A 62 -18.28 -2.75 -14.06
CA ASP A 62 -17.46 -1.55 -14.31
C ASP A 62 -17.90 -0.67 -15.50
N SER A 63 -18.86 -1.09 -16.33
CA SER A 63 -19.35 -0.31 -17.48
C SER A 63 -20.71 0.34 -17.26
N PHE A 64 -21.08 1.32 -18.10
CA PHE A 64 -22.42 1.93 -18.13
C PHE A 64 -23.37 1.35 -19.20
N HIS A 65 -22.97 0.24 -19.82
CA HIS A 65 -23.81 -0.55 -20.72
C HIS A 65 -24.37 -1.76 -19.97
N TYR A 66 -25.68 -1.94 -20.02
CA TYR A 66 -26.37 -3.00 -19.29
C TYR A 66 -27.15 -3.92 -20.24
N THR A 67 -27.05 -5.21 -19.97
CA THR A 67 -27.90 -6.24 -20.59
C THR A 67 -29.34 -6.12 -20.09
N GLU A 68 -30.30 -6.68 -20.84
CA GLU A 68 -31.71 -6.69 -20.42
C GLU A 68 -31.93 -7.41 -19.07
N HIS A 69 -31.11 -8.42 -18.75
CA HIS A 69 -31.14 -9.07 -17.43
C HIS A 69 -30.74 -8.11 -16.30
N GLN A 70 -29.71 -7.29 -16.52
CA GLN A 70 -29.25 -6.31 -15.53
C GLN A 70 -30.25 -5.15 -15.39
N LEU A 71 -30.83 -4.67 -16.48
CA LEU A 71 -31.91 -3.67 -16.42
C LEU A 71 -33.11 -4.20 -15.64
N SER A 72 -33.42 -5.50 -15.75
CA SER A 72 -34.46 -6.16 -14.95
C SER A 72 -34.12 -6.23 -13.45
N VAL A 73 -32.84 -6.43 -13.10
CA VAL A 73 -32.37 -6.34 -11.70
C VAL A 73 -32.52 -4.91 -11.18
N MET A 74 -31.98 -3.92 -11.91
CA MET A 74 -32.10 -2.50 -11.55
C MET A 74 -33.55 -2.06 -11.37
N LYS A 75 -34.47 -2.55 -12.20
CA LYS A 75 -35.90 -2.25 -12.05
C LYS A 75 -36.48 -2.79 -10.74
N ARG A 76 -36.08 -4.00 -10.33
CA ARG A 76 -36.53 -4.60 -9.07
C ARG A 76 -35.99 -3.83 -7.88
N ASP A 77 -34.71 -3.47 -7.91
CA ASP A 77 -34.06 -2.65 -6.87
C ASP A 77 -34.70 -1.26 -6.79
N ALA A 78 -35.01 -0.64 -7.93
CA ALA A 78 -35.72 0.64 -7.99
C ALA A 78 -37.10 0.57 -7.33
N LEU A 79 -37.92 -0.43 -7.65
CA LEU A 79 -39.21 -0.62 -6.99
C LEU A 79 -39.05 -0.85 -5.49
N ARG A 80 -38.01 -1.58 -5.09
CA ARG A 80 -37.73 -1.83 -3.68
C ARG A 80 -37.32 -0.56 -2.94
N PHE A 81 -36.47 0.27 -3.54
CA PHE A 81 -36.09 1.57 -2.99
C PHE A 81 -37.28 2.52 -2.84
N GLN A 82 -38.30 2.40 -3.70
CA GLN A 82 -39.54 3.17 -3.60
C GLN A 82 -40.30 2.79 -2.33
N GLU A 83 -40.37 1.49 -2.05
CA GLU A 83 -40.99 0.98 -0.82
C GLU A 83 -40.24 1.40 0.45
N LEU A 84 -38.92 1.54 0.37
CA LEU A 84 -38.07 2.01 1.48
C LEU A 84 -38.14 3.52 1.70
N GLY A 85 -38.77 4.28 0.80
CA GLY A 85 -38.90 5.74 0.90
C GLY A 85 -37.68 6.51 0.39
N VAL A 86 -36.85 5.91 -0.46
CA VAL A 86 -35.78 6.62 -1.17
C VAL A 86 -36.40 7.73 -2.03
N GLN A 87 -35.85 8.94 -1.98
CA GLN A 87 -36.36 10.07 -2.77
C GLN A 87 -35.52 10.37 -4.02
N ARG A 88 -34.24 9.96 -4.00
CA ARG A 88 -33.30 10.20 -5.09
C ARG A 88 -32.41 8.97 -5.29
N ILE A 89 -32.23 8.61 -6.56
CA ILE A 89 -31.30 7.56 -6.96
C ILE A 89 -30.14 8.15 -7.76
N VAL A 90 -29.01 7.45 -7.75
CA VAL A 90 -27.85 7.77 -8.58
C VAL A 90 -27.63 6.63 -9.57
N THR A 91 -27.67 6.93 -10.86
CA THR A 91 -27.45 5.92 -11.91
C THR A 91 -27.13 6.59 -13.24
N GLY A 92 -26.50 5.87 -14.16
CA GLY A 92 -26.22 6.33 -15.52
C GLY A 92 -26.22 5.16 -16.48
N ILE A 93 -26.86 5.32 -17.64
CA ILE A 93 -27.04 4.28 -18.65
C ILE A 93 -26.64 4.86 -20.01
N LEU A 94 -25.77 4.17 -20.73
CA LEU A 94 -25.37 4.48 -22.11
C LEU A 94 -25.97 3.45 -23.08
N ASP A 95 -26.32 3.91 -24.28
CA ASP A 95 -26.68 3.07 -25.41
C ASP A 95 -25.44 2.44 -26.05
N GLU A 96 -25.61 1.57 -27.03
CA GLU A 96 -24.54 0.90 -27.76
C GLU A 96 -23.55 1.84 -28.47
N ASN A 97 -23.91 3.11 -28.68
CA ASN A 97 -23.03 4.11 -29.26
C ASN A 97 -22.30 4.94 -28.18
N GLY A 98 -22.51 4.66 -26.90
CA GLY A 98 -21.94 5.44 -25.80
C GLY A 98 -22.67 6.75 -25.54
N ILE A 99 -23.96 6.87 -25.88
CA ILE A 99 -24.77 8.07 -25.66
C ILE A 99 -25.81 7.79 -24.57
N ALA A 100 -26.15 8.77 -23.72
CA ALA A 100 -27.12 8.61 -22.63
C ALA A 100 -28.45 7.98 -23.11
N ASP A 101 -28.86 6.89 -22.48
CA ASP A 101 -30.07 6.13 -22.83
C ASP A 101 -31.18 6.38 -21.80
N VAL A 102 -31.84 7.52 -21.95
CA VAL A 102 -32.96 7.91 -21.09
C VAL A 102 -34.20 7.04 -21.29
N ALA A 103 -34.30 6.32 -22.41
CA ALA A 103 -35.41 5.39 -22.66
C ALA A 103 -35.28 4.13 -21.81
N LYS A 104 -34.08 3.51 -21.76
CA LYS A 104 -33.78 2.41 -20.83
C LYS A 104 -33.90 2.86 -19.38
N LEU A 105 -33.40 4.05 -19.04
CA LEU A 105 -33.58 4.62 -17.71
C LEU A 105 -35.06 4.73 -17.33
N SER A 106 -35.89 5.26 -18.22
CA SER A 106 -37.34 5.35 -18.00
C SER A 106 -38.00 3.98 -17.79
N ARG A 107 -37.58 2.95 -18.53
CA ARG A 107 -38.06 1.57 -18.34
C ARG A 107 -37.67 0.99 -16.97
N VAL A 108 -36.44 1.25 -16.52
CA VAL A 108 -35.94 0.82 -15.20
C VAL A 108 -36.72 1.48 -14.08
N LEU A 109 -37.06 2.76 -14.22
CA LEU A 109 -37.75 3.54 -13.20
C LEU A 109 -39.28 3.53 -13.29
N ALA A 110 -39.85 2.71 -14.17
CA ALA A 110 -41.28 2.57 -14.32
C ALA A 110 -41.92 2.06 -13.02
N GLY A 111 -42.87 2.83 -12.47
CA GLY A 111 -43.52 2.53 -11.18
C GLY A 111 -42.88 3.20 -9.96
N THR A 112 -41.92 4.10 -10.18
CA THR A 112 -41.24 4.89 -9.13
C THR A 112 -41.34 6.39 -9.44
N ASP A 113 -41.12 7.25 -8.44
CA ASP A 113 -41.18 8.71 -8.56
C ASP A 113 -39.88 9.44 -8.18
N PHE A 114 -38.77 8.71 -8.07
CA PHE A 114 -37.46 9.28 -7.74
C PHE A 114 -37.03 10.44 -8.63
N ASN A 115 -36.35 11.39 -8.00
CA ASN A 115 -35.36 12.25 -8.64
C ASN A 115 -34.10 11.43 -9.00
N VAL A 116 -33.43 11.78 -10.09
CA VAL A 116 -32.24 11.06 -10.56
C VAL A 116 -31.04 12.00 -10.60
N THR A 117 -29.92 11.54 -10.04
CA THR A 117 -28.59 12.03 -10.39
C THR A 117 -28.06 11.15 -11.52
N PHE A 118 -27.89 11.72 -12.71
CA PHE A 118 -27.22 11.01 -13.80
C PHE A 118 -25.73 10.92 -13.45
N HIS A 119 -25.30 9.70 -13.11
CA HIS A 119 -23.96 9.41 -12.65
C HIS A 119 -22.91 9.66 -13.75
N ARG A 120 -21.62 9.50 -13.42
CA ARG A 120 -20.44 9.72 -14.28
C ARG A 120 -20.42 8.98 -15.63
N ALA A 121 -21.46 8.25 -16.01
CA ALA A 121 -21.69 7.77 -17.37
C ALA A 121 -21.57 8.89 -18.43
N ILE A 122 -21.90 10.13 -18.07
CA ILE A 122 -21.70 11.28 -18.96
C ILE A 122 -20.22 11.55 -19.28
N ASP A 123 -19.30 11.20 -18.37
CA ASP A 123 -17.85 11.35 -18.56
C ASP A 123 -17.29 10.32 -19.56
N GLU A 124 -17.97 9.16 -19.71
CA GLU A 124 -17.65 8.12 -20.68
C GLU A 124 -18.43 8.26 -22.00
N SER A 125 -19.25 9.30 -22.12
CA SER A 125 -20.07 9.52 -23.29
C SER A 125 -19.21 9.79 -24.53
N SER A 126 -19.47 9.08 -25.62
CA SER A 126 -18.80 9.28 -26.91
C SER A 126 -19.15 10.64 -27.55
N ASP A 127 -20.36 11.13 -27.28
CA ASP A 127 -20.85 12.46 -27.68
C ASP A 127 -21.62 13.12 -26.52
N VAL A 128 -20.88 13.90 -25.72
CA VAL A 128 -21.43 14.60 -24.55
C VAL A 128 -22.57 15.55 -24.92
N ALA A 129 -22.50 16.24 -26.07
CA ALA A 129 -23.52 17.20 -26.49
C ALA A 129 -24.85 16.51 -26.79
N THR A 130 -24.81 15.37 -27.47
CA THR A 130 -26.01 14.55 -27.72
C THR A 130 -26.53 13.91 -26.43
N SER A 131 -25.65 13.44 -25.55
CA SER A 131 -26.04 12.92 -24.24
C SER A 131 -26.74 13.97 -23.38
N LEU A 132 -26.20 15.20 -23.29
CA LEU A 132 -26.84 16.30 -22.57
C LEU A 132 -28.21 16.66 -23.14
N LYS A 133 -28.40 16.66 -24.46
CA LYS A 133 -29.74 16.87 -25.07
C LYS A 133 -30.75 15.82 -24.61
N ARG A 134 -30.34 14.55 -24.54
CA ARG A 134 -31.22 13.46 -24.07
C ARG A 134 -31.50 13.60 -22.57
N ILE A 135 -30.47 13.86 -21.78
CA ILE A 135 -30.57 14.08 -20.33
C ILE A 135 -31.51 15.25 -20.02
N ASN A 136 -31.33 16.40 -20.67
CA ASN A 136 -32.14 17.60 -20.49
C ASN A 136 -33.62 17.41 -20.85
N SER A 137 -33.94 16.44 -21.72
CA SER A 137 -35.33 16.15 -22.11
C SER A 137 -36.04 15.19 -21.15
N TYR A 138 -35.33 14.60 -20.18
CA TYR A 138 -35.91 13.69 -19.19
C TYR A 138 -36.03 14.35 -17.81
N SER A 139 -37.21 14.85 -17.50
CA SER A 139 -37.50 15.70 -16.33
C SER A 139 -37.17 15.11 -14.96
N ARG A 140 -37.05 13.78 -14.85
CA ARG A 140 -36.66 13.12 -13.60
C ARG A 140 -35.17 13.21 -13.31
N ILE A 141 -34.32 13.49 -14.31
CA ILE A 141 -32.91 13.81 -14.07
C ILE A 141 -32.84 15.24 -13.57
N THR A 142 -32.54 15.38 -12.29
CA THR A 142 -32.46 16.66 -11.60
C THR A 142 -31.02 17.08 -11.36
N HIS A 143 -30.09 16.12 -11.36
CA HIS A 143 -28.67 16.35 -11.14
C HIS A 143 -27.81 15.59 -12.14
N ILE A 144 -26.63 16.10 -12.45
CA ILE A 144 -25.59 15.39 -13.21
C ILE A 144 -24.31 15.37 -12.37
N LEU A 145 -23.82 14.18 -12.05
CA LEU A 145 -22.52 14.00 -11.41
C LEU A 145 -21.46 13.78 -12.48
N THR A 146 -20.46 14.66 -12.54
CA THR A 146 -19.47 14.67 -13.63
C THR A 146 -18.11 15.18 -13.15
N SER A 147 -17.06 14.67 -13.80
CA SER A 147 -15.70 15.23 -13.77
C SER A 147 -15.40 16.09 -15.00
N LEU A 148 -16.44 16.50 -15.74
CA LEU A 148 -16.40 17.28 -16.98
C LEU A 148 -15.72 16.53 -18.15
N GLY A 149 -15.80 15.19 -18.13
CA GLY A 149 -15.21 14.30 -19.13
C GLY A 149 -14.34 13.22 -18.50
N GLN A 150 -13.61 12.45 -19.33
CA GLN A 150 -12.68 11.42 -18.84
C GLN A 150 -11.53 12.03 -18.03
N GLY A 151 -11.08 11.31 -17.00
CA GLY A 151 -10.02 11.76 -16.09
C GLY A 151 -10.56 12.33 -14.79
N THR A 152 -9.86 13.35 -14.27
CA THR A 152 -10.21 14.04 -13.02
C THR A 152 -10.86 15.39 -13.29
N ILE A 153 -11.60 15.90 -12.31
CA ILE A 153 -12.23 17.23 -12.41
C ILE A 153 -11.19 18.33 -12.65
N ASP A 154 -10.03 18.26 -12.00
CA ASP A 154 -9.00 19.30 -12.05
C ASP A 154 -8.40 19.44 -13.47
N GLU A 155 -8.27 18.32 -14.19
CA GLU A 155 -7.81 18.29 -15.58
C GLU A 155 -8.83 18.87 -16.58
N ASN A 156 -10.11 18.90 -16.21
CA ASN A 156 -11.22 19.21 -17.10
C ASN A 156 -11.99 20.49 -16.71
N LEU A 157 -11.51 21.25 -15.71
CA LEU A 157 -12.18 22.46 -15.20
C LEU A 157 -12.41 23.53 -16.29
N ASP A 158 -11.56 23.58 -17.31
CA ASP A 158 -11.68 24.48 -18.46
C ASP A 158 -12.98 24.26 -19.27
N ARG A 159 -13.58 23.07 -19.18
CA ARG A 159 -14.85 22.71 -19.83
C ARG A 159 -16.08 23.15 -19.05
N LEU A 160 -15.92 23.57 -17.79
CA LEU A 160 -17.02 23.95 -16.92
C LEU A 160 -17.98 25.00 -17.53
N PRO A 161 -17.50 26.08 -18.20
CA PRO A 161 -18.39 27.07 -18.81
C PRO A 161 -19.33 26.47 -19.86
N TRP A 162 -18.84 25.50 -20.64
CA TRP A 162 -19.65 24.82 -21.64
C TRP A 162 -20.74 23.95 -20.99
N TYR A 163 -20.40 23.20 -19.94
CA TYR A 163 -21.38 22.42 -19.18
C TYR A 163 -22.44 23.31 -18.53
N ILE A 164 -22.08 24.48 -17.99
CA ILE A 164 -23.03 25.42 -17.40
C ILE A 164 -24.04 25.93 -18.43
N GLU A 165 -23.62 26.16 -19.67
CA GLU A 165 -24.50 26.62 -20.74
C GLU A 165 -25.42 25.51 -21.26
N HIS A 166 -24.96 24.25 -21.25
CA HIS A 166 -25.63 23.15 -21.94
C HIS A 166 -26.35 22.15 -21.01
N ALA A 167 -26.02 22.09 -19.72
CA ALA A 167 -26.67 21.21 -18.76
C ALA A 167 -27.81 21.93 -18.04
N TYR A 168 -29.03 21.42 -18.16
CA TYR A 168 -30.20 21.97 -17.45
C TYR A 168 -30.36 21.39 -16.04
N PRO A 169 -30.08 20.10 -15.78
CA PRO A 169 -29.99 19.58 -14.42
C PRO A 169 -28.85 20.26 -13.63
N ARG A 170 -28.99 20.29 -12.31
CA ARG A 170 -27.98 20.85 -11.41
C ARG A 170 -26.69 20.03 -11.50
N LEU A 171 -25.54 20.68 -11.68
CA LEU A 171 -24.25 20.01 -11.72
C LEU A 171 -23.77 19.66 -10.30
N ILE A 172 -23.24 18.45 -10.17
CA ILE A 172 -22.45 18.01 -9.02
C ILE A 172 -21.06 17.66 -9.56
N LEU A 173 -20.04 18.40 -9.15
CA LEU A 173 -18.67 18.13 -9.57
C LEU A 173 -18.04 17.08 -8.67
N GLY A 174 -17.45 16.05 -9.26
CA GLY A 174 -16.80 14.96 -8.54
C GLY A 174 -15.69 14.32 -9.38
N GLY A 175 -15.15 13.20 -8.92
CA GLY A 175 -14.10 12.47 -9.65
C GLY A 175 -12.73 13.13 -9.50
N GLY A 176 -12.10 12.96 -8.33
CA GLY A 176 -10.74 13.46 -8.06
C GLY A 176 -10.67 14.74 -7.21
N ILE A 177 -11.75 15.12 -6.53
CA ILE A 177 -11.69 16.18 -5.51
C ILE A 177 -10.87 15.66 -4.31
N THR A 178 -9.92 16.47 -3.85
CA THR A 178 -9.00 16.20 -2.73
C THR A 178 -8.85 17.46 -1.88
N HIS A 179 -8.25 17.35 -0.70
CA HIS A 179 -7.93 18.53 0.13
C HIS A 179 -7.03 19.55 -0.59
N ASN A 180 -6.23 19.12 -1.57
CA ASN A 180 -5.25 19.99 -2.23
C ASN A 180 -5.86 20.79 -3.37
N ASN A 181 -6.87 20.27 -4.07
CA ASN A 181 -7.48 20.94 -5.23
C ASN A 181 -8.85 21.55 -4.95
N ILE A 182 -9.53 21.18 -3.85
CA ILE A 182 -10.89 21.67 -3.56
C ILE A 182 -10.99 23.20 -3.47
N GLY A 183 -9.95 23.87 -2.94
CA GLY A 183 -9.89 25.34 -2.88
C GLY A 183 -9.85 25.97 -4.27
N HIS A 184 -9.02 25.45 -5.17
CA HIS A 184 -8.93 25.90 -6.57
C HIS A 184 -10.24 25.61 -7.34
N ILE A 185 -10.78 24.39 -7.21
CA ILE A 185 -12.05 24.01 -7.82
C ILE A 185 -13.16 24.97 -7.38
N ARG A 186 -13.24 25.28 -6.07
CA ARG A 186 -14.21 26.20 -5.51
C ARG A 186 -14.08 27.61 -6.07
N GLN A 187 -12.85 28.12 -6.24
CA GLN A 187 -12.60 29.43 -6.84
C GLN A 187 -13.02 29.50 -8.32
N ALA A 188 -12.96 28.39 -9.04
CA ALA A 188 -13.39 28.30 -10.44
C ALA A 188 -14.92 28.27 -10.61
N LEU A 189 -15.69 28.03 -9.54
CA LEU A 189 -17.14 27.94 -9.61
C LEU A 189 -17.81 29.32 -9.77
N PRO A 190 -18.54 29.58 -10.86
CA PRO A 190 -19.13 30.89 -11.11
C PRO A 190 -20.43 31.16 -10.32
N SER A 191 -20.98 30.17 -9.59
CA SER A 191 -22.21 30.35 -8.80
C SER A 191 -22.35 29.30 -7.68
N GLU A 192 -23.18 29.61 -6.68
CA GLU A 192 -23.58 28.66 -5.62
C GLU A 192 -24.52 27.53 -6.08
N ASN A 193 -24.84 27.49 -7.38
CA ASN A 193 -25.75 26.52 -7.99
C ASN A 193 -25.09 25.22 -8.45
N ILE A 194 -23.81 25.02 -8.14
CA ILE A 194 -23.06 23.80 -8.40
C ILE A 194 -22.75 23.15 -7.05
N ASP A 195 -22.92 21.84 -6.96
CA ASP A 195 -22.61 21.05 -5.76
C ASP A 195 -21.25 20.35 -5.92
N LEU A 196 -20.64 19.93 -4.80
CA LEU A 196 -19.40 19.16 -4.79
C LEU A 196 -19.66 17.75 -4.26
N HIS A 197 -18.97 16.77 -4.84
CA HIS A 197 -19.12 15.35 -4.52
C HIS A 197 -17.81 14.77 -3.98
N LEU A 198 -17.85 14.31 -2.73
CA LEU A 198 -16.68 13.96 -1.94
C LEU A 198 -16.70 12.47 -1.58
N GLY A 199 -15.71 11.73 -2.09
CA GLY A 199 -15.52 10.31 -1.83
C GLY A 199 -14.25 10.04 -1.03
N THR A 200 -13.17 9.74 -1.75
CA THR A 200 -11.87 9.36 -1.15
C THR A 200 -11.24 10.45 -0.29
N ALA A 201 -11.53 11.73 -0.57
CA ALA A 201 -11.04 12.85 0.24
C ALA A 201 -11.59 12.87 1.67
N LEU A 202 -12.64 12.11 1.97
CA LEU A 202 -13.19 12.01 3.32
C LEU A 202 -12.54 10.89 4.14
N ARG A 203 -11.55 10.17 3.58
CA ARG A 203 -11.04 8.92 4.14
C ARG A 203 -9.51 8.96 4.14
N PHE A 204 -8.90 8.49 5.23
CA PHE A 204 -7.45 8.35 5.27
C PHE A 204 -7.00 7.15 4.45
N GLY A 205 -6.04 7.34 3.54
CA GLY A 205 -5.40 6.24 2.80
C GLY A 205 -6.29 5.64 1.71
N LYS A 206 -7.05 4.59 2.02
CA LYS A 206 -7.82 3.80 1.03
C LYS A 206 -9.30 4.18 1.03
N ALA A 207 -9.96 4.00 -0.12
CA ALA A 207 -11.39 4.27 -0.28
C ALA A 207 -12.31 3.38 0.59
N THR A 208 -11.80 2.25 1.08
CA THR A 208 -12.50 1.31 1.97
C THR A 208 -12.45 1.71 3.45
N ASN A 209 -11.61 2.67 3.83
CA ASN A 209 -11.53 3.12 5.22
C ASN A 209 -12.75 3.96 5.58
N PRO A 210 -13.20 3.99 6.85
CA PRO A 210 -14.34 4.81 7.28
C PRO A 210 -14.16 6.30 7.00
N VAL A 211 -15.26 7.05 6.95
CA VAL A 211 -15.22 8.52 6.87
C VAL A 211 -14.50 9.05 8.10
N ASP A 212 -13.48 9.88 7.88
CA ASP A 212 -12.78 10.61 8.92
C ASP A 212 -13.48 11.97 9.19
N PRO A 213 -14.03 12.17 10.41
CA PRO A 213 -14.63 13.43 10.82
C PRO A 213 -13.72 14.65 10.64
N LEU A 214 -12.42 14.52 10.85
CA LEU A 214 -11.48 15.64 10.76
C LEU A 214 -11.28 16.08 9.31
N SER A 215 -11.16 15.12 8.38
CA SER A 215 -11.06 15.36 6.94
C SER A 215 -12.30 16.08 6.42
N LEU A 216 -13.50 15.65 6.83
CA LEU A 216 -14.75 16.33 6.46
C LEU A 216 -14.77 17.77 6.99
N ARG A 217 -14.47 18.00 8.28
CA ARG A 217 -14.43 19.35 8.85
C ARG A 217 -13.42 20.25 8.14
N LYS A 218 -12.24 19.73 7.83
CA LYS A 218 -11.21 20.48 7.10
C LYS A 218 -11.67 20.86 5.69
N ILE A 219 -12.38 19.98 4.99
CA ILE A 219 -12.96 20.31 3.68
C ILE A 219 -14.01 21.42 3.82
N ILE A 220 -14.90 21.31 4.81
CA ILE A 220 -15.90 22.35 5.09
C ILE A 220 -15.20 23.68 5.38
N GLU A 221 -14.16 23.69 6.22
CA GLU A 221 -13.37 24.90 6.50
C GLU A 221 -12.75 25.51 5.24
N ILE A 222 -12.16 24.71 4.34
CA ILE A 222 -11.58 25.21 3.09
C ILE A 222 -12.67 25.82 2.20
N VAL A 223 -13.82 25.15 2.12
CA VAL A 223 -14.98 25.58 1.34
C VAL A 223 -15.54 26.89 1.91
N ASP A 224 -15.69 27.01 3.22
CA ASP A 224 -16.26 28.18 3.90
C ASP A 224 -15.29 29.37 3.96
N HIS A 225 -13.98 29.13 4.15
CA HIS A 225 -12.97 30.20 4.24
C HIS A 225 -12.73 30.90 2.91
N SER A 226 -13.04 30.25 1.79
CA SER A 226 -12.99 30.88 0.46
C SER A 226 -13.93 32.07 0.29
N ASP A 227 -14.97 32.20 1.13
CA ASP A 227 -15.90 33.34 1.12
C ASP A 227 -15.34 34.59 1.85
N THR A 228 -14.30 34.43 2.69
CA THR A 228 -13.73 35.56 3.47
C THR A 228 -12.62 36.33 2.76
N GLN A 229 -12.03 35.81 1.68
CA GLN A 229 -10.98 36.52 0.93
C GLN A 229 -11.50 37.47 -0.18
N ILE A 230 -12.81 37.51 -0.43
CA ILE A 230 -13.41 38.37 -1.47
C ILE A 230 -13.58 39.84 -1.00
N GLY A 231 -13.31 40.13 0.29
CA GLY A 231 -13.58 41.44 0.91
C GLY A 231 -12.48 42.51 0.85
N SER A 232 -11.28 42.25 0.31
CA SER A 232 -10.22 43.28 0.30
C SER A 232 -9.16 43.11 -0.77
N CYS A 233 -9.37 43.72 -1.95
CA CYS A 233 -8.33 44.52 -2.59
C CYS A 233 -8.92 45.45 -3.68
N GLN A 234 -8.50 46.71 -3.63
CA GLN A 234 -8.97 47.83 -4.42
C GLN A 234 -8.46 47.82 -5.88
N THR A 235 -9.39 48.10 -6.80
CA THR A 235 -9.36 49.17 -7.81
C THR A 235 -8.09 49.35 -8.66
N ILE A 236 -8.13 48.92 -9.93
CA ILE A 236 -7.48 49.63 -11.04
C ILE A 236 -8.47 49.80 -12.21
N GLN A 237 -8.45 50.99 -12.78
CA GLN A 237 -9.49 51.63 -13.56
C GLN A 237 -9.77 51.02 -14.94
N ARG A 238 -11.05 51.03 -15.31
CA ARG A 238 -11.56 50.95 -16.69
C ARG A 238 -11.04 52.12 -17.55
N LYS A 239 -10.53 51.82 -18.75
CA LYS A 239 -10.71 52.66 -19.94
C LYS A 239 -10.86 51.79 -21.19
N ASN A 240 -11.96 52.01 -21.90
CA ASN A 240 -12.28 51.65 -23.28
C ASN A 240 -13.16 52.81 -23.79
N PRO A 241 -13.45 53.00 -25.10
CA PRO A 241 -12.77 52.54 -26.33
C PRO A 241 -12.78 53.64 -27.46
N LEU A 242 -12.51 53.22 -28.72
CA LEU A 242 -12.88 53.84 -30.03
C LEU A 242 -11.93 54.94 -30.60
N SER A 243 -11.52 54.98 -31.89
CA SER A 243 -11.93 54.23 -33.10
C SER A 243 -11.22 54.69 -34.40
N VAL A 244 -11.18 53.79 -35.41
CA VAL A 244 -11.17 53.96 -36.90
C VAL A 244 -9.94 54.62 -37.61
N ILE A 245 -9.50 54.33 -38.85
CA ILE A 245 -9.99 53.57 -40.04
C ILE A 245 -8.78 53.14 -40.93
N HIS A 246 -9.00 52.10 -41.75
CA HIS A 246 -8.47 51.80 -43.11
C HIS A 246 -7.51 50.63 -43.29
N ALA A 247 -8.10 49.49 -43.65
CA ALA A 247 -7.57 48.53 -44.63
C ALA A 247 -7.90 49.03 -46.06
N PRO A 248 -7.32 48.48 -47.15
CA PRO A 248 -7.82 47.17 -47.59
C PRO A 248 -6.82 46.23 -48.33
N HIS A 249 -7.27 44.98 -48.46
CA HIS A 249 -6.98 43.98 -49.53
C HIS A 249 -5.58 43.32 -49.51
N LEU A 250 -5.40 42.01 -49.71
CA LEU A 250 -6.24 40.88 -50.14
C LEU A 250 -5.49 39.56 -49.80
N ASP A 251 -6.30 38.52 -49.59
CA ASP A 251 -6.07 37.09 -49.89
C ASP A 251 -5.12 36.18 -49.07
N SER A 252 -5.81 35.25 -48.38
CA SER A 252 -5.57 33.80 -48.29
C SER A 252 -4.17 33.27 -47.97
N VAL A 253 -4.02 32.68 -46.78
CA VAL A 253 -3.17 31.50 -46.61
C VAL A 253 -3.96 30.45 -45.84
N ASP A 254 -4.36 29.43 -46.61
CA ASP A 254 -4.72 28.10 -46.14
C ASP A 254 -3.47 27.32 -45.75
N ASN A 255 -3.70 26.37 -44.84
CA ASN A 255 -2.85 25.26 -44.46
C ASN A 255 -2.14 24.56 -45.65
N LYS A 256 -0.89 24.14 -45.44
CA LYS A 256 -0.48 22.71 -45.50
C LYS A 256 1.00 22.50 -45.17
N ASP A 257 1.21 21.45 -44.36
CA ASP A 257 2.30 20.46 -44.33
C ASP A 257 3.75 20.91 -44.49
N PHE A 258 4.60 20.58 -43.50
CA PHE A 258 5.97 20.12 -43.77
C PHE A 258 6.51 19.22 -42.64
N MET A 259 6.66 17.92 -42.95
CA MET A 259 7.63 16.99 -42.36
C MET A 259 9.07 17.43 -42.68
N PRO A 260 10.10 16.91 -41.99
CA PRO A 260 11.12 16.10 -42.71
C PRO A 260 11.86 15.06 -41.81
N PRO A 261 12.84 14.30 -42.33
CA PRO A 261 12.85 13.55 -43.59
C PRO A 261 13.39 12.10 -43.43
N GLU A 262 12.98 11.20 -44.33
CA GLU A 262 13.75 10.01 -44.71
C GLU A 262 14.53 10.32 -46.00
N LEU A 263 15.77 9.80 -46.10
CA LEU A 263 16.56 9.77 -47.32
C LEU A 263 17.03 8.34 -47.56
N GLU A 264 16.45 7.70 -48.57
CA GLU A 264 17.06 6.62 -49.33
C GLU A 264 17.73 7.20 -50.58
N GLU A 265 18.89 6.65 -50.95
CA GLU A 265 19.43 6.42 -52.30
C GLU A 265 20.94 6.10 -52.14
N SER A 266 21.63 5.29 -52.95
CA SER A 266 21.31 4.22 -53.90
C SER A 266 22.67 3.65 -54.39
N CYS A 267 22.65 2.38 -54.80
CA CYS A 267 23.42 1.78 -55.91
C CYS A 267 24.98 1.88 -56.02
N GLN A 268 25.59 0.72 -55.71
CA GLN A 268 26.32 -0.16 -56.66
C GLN A 268 27.79 0.15 -57.09
N PRO A 269 28.55 -0.83 -57.65
CA PRO A 269 29.73 -1.39 -56.98
C PRO A 269 31.05 -1.25 -57.76
N SER A 270 32.18 -1.62 -57.14
CA SER A 270 33.20 -2.55 -57.69
C SER A 270 34.64 -2.30 -57.21
N GLN A 271 35.37 -3.43 -57.13
CA GLN A 271 36.82 -3.63 -57.21
C GLN A 271 37.71 -3.28 -56.00
N GLY A 272 38.19 -4.35 -55.35
CA GLY A 272 39.60 -4.72 -55.52
C GLY A 272 40.59 -4.50 -54.37
N ILE A 273 41.07 -5.65 -53.85
CA ILE A 273 42.48 -5.98 -53.54
C ILE A 273 42.98 -5.87 -52.08
N SER A 274 43.50 -7.02 -51.64
CA SER A 274 44.55 -7.33 -50.63
C SER A 274 44.26 -7.03 -49.16
N SER A 275 44.10 -8.04 -48.29
CA SER A 275 45.14 -8.85 -47.59
C SER A 275 45.02 -8.51 -46.09
N SER A 276 45.02 -9.40 -45.11
CA SER A 276 45.62 -10.71 -44.94
C SER A 276 45.04 -11.36 -43.66
N SER A 277 44.97 -12.71 -43.66
CA SER A 277 45.14 -13.66 -42.53
C SER A 277 44.51 -13.36 -41.15
N SER A 278 43.83 -14.26 -40.44
CA SER A 278 43.91 -15.72 -40.43
C SER A 278 42.75 -16.32 -39.62
N THR A 279 42.10 -17.33 -40.21
CA THR A 279 41.59 -18.57 -39.60
C THR A 279 40.80 -18.54 -38.28
N CYS A 280 39.52 -18.91 -38.35
CA CYS A 280 39.03 -20.03 -37.55
C CYS A 280 37.90 -20.79 -38.27
N THR A 281 38.15 -22.06 -38.53
CA THR A 281 37.30 -23.02 -39.22
C THR A 281 36.22 -23.59 -38.31
N LYS A 282 34.99 -23.78 -38.81
CA LYS A 282 34.08 -24.94 -38.61
C LYS A 282 32.75 -24.65 -39.34
N ALA A 283 32.51 -25.27 -40.50
CA ALA A 283 31.99 -26.63 -40.71
C ALA A 283 30.46 -26.71 -40.50
N ILE A 284 29.75 -26.73 -41.62
CA ILE A 284 28.33 -27.07 -41.77
C ILE A 284 28.21 -28.60 -41.77
N ILE A 285 27.34 -29.16 -40.93
CA ILE A 285 26.70 -30.45 -41.16
C ILE A 285 25.21 -30.30 -40.82
N SER A 286 24.36 -30.69 -41.75
CA SER A 286 22.92 -30.84 -41.58
C SER A 286 22.61 -32.20 -40.98
N THR A 287 21.53 -32.29 -40.18
CA THR A 287 20.57 -33.40 -40.19
C THR A 287 19.29 -33.00 -39.46
N GLN A 288 18.18 -33.50 -40.00
CA GLN A 288 16.79 -33.29 -39.61
C GLN A 288 16.40 -33.94 -38.27
N ASP A 289 15.35 -33.36 -37.67
CA ASP A 289 14.26 -33.94 -36.88
C ASP A 289 14.56 -34.92 -35.72
N ILE A 290 14.18 -34.50 -34.50
CA ILE A 290 13.22 -35.18 -33.62
C ILE A 290 12.65 -34.12 -32.67
N ALA A 291 11.32 -34.02 -32.64
CA ALA A 291 10.54 -33.21 -31.74
C ALA A 291 10.42 -33.87 -30.34
N GLY A 292 10.30 -33.04 -29.31
CA GLY A 292 9.76 -33.44 -28.01
C GLY A 292 10.72 -33.23 -26.83
N HIS A 293 10.36 -32.26 -25.98
CA HIS A 293 10.82 -32.09 -24.59
C HIS A 293 12.26 -31.60 -24.39
N LYS A 294 12.42 -30.28 -24.25
CA LYS A 294 13.34 -29.60 -23.30
C LYS A 294 13.20 -28.07 -23.46
N ALA A 295 12.15 -27.52 -22.86
CA ALA A 295 11.98 -26.07 -22.69
C ALA A 295 12.01 -25.73 -21.18
N ALA A 296 13.12 -26.05 -20.51
CA ALA A 296 13.37 -25.60 -19.13
C ALA A 296 14.86 -25.42 -18.79
N GLU A 297 15.81 -25.78 -19.67
CA GLU A 297 17.23 -25.90 -19.30
C GLU A 297 18.18 -24.89 -19.98
N ARG A 298 17.67 -23.78 -20.52
CA ARG A 298 18.49 -22.74 -21.19
C ARG A 298 18.20 -21.29 -20.76
N VAL A 299 17.97 -21.06 -19.46
CA VAL A 299 18.00 -19.70 -18.86
C VAL A 299 19.16 -19.53 -17.86
N ALA A 300 20.14 -20.44 -17.83
CA ALA A 300 21.43 -20.18 -17.17
C ALA A 300 22.36 -19.39 -18.11
N LEU A 301 21.92 -18.20 -18.54
CA LEU A 301 22.76 -17.23 -19.26
C LEU A 301 23.49 -16.37 -18.23
N SER A 302 24.80 -16.57 -18.10
CA SER A 302 25.81 -15.57 -17.72
C SER A 302 25.38 -14.53 -16.66
N ARG A 303 25.18 -14.96 -15.41
CA ARG A 303 25.09 -14.02 -14.27
C ARG A 303 26.47 -13.46 -13.97
N THR A 304 26.57 -12.16 -13.74
CA THR A 304 27.82 -11.52 -13.32
C THR A 304 28.21 -11.99 -11.91
N PRO A 305 29.49 -11.95 -11.51
CA PRO A 305 29.91 -12.31 -10.15
C PRO A 305 29.18 -11.52 -9.06
N GLN A 306 28.80 -10.28 -9.35
CA GLN A 306 28.08 -9.37 -8.43
C GLN A 306 26.61 -9.79 -8.26
N GLU A 307 25.91 -10.22 -9.31
CA GLU A 307 24.56 -10.80 -9.22
C GLU A 307 24.54 -12.09 -8.40
N CYS A 308 25.58 -12.92 -8.52
CA CYS A 308 25.72 -14.14 -7.70
C CYS A 308 25.86 -13.83 -6.20
N THR A 309 26.43 -12.68 -5.84
CA THR A 309 26.55 -12.25 -4.42
C THR A 309 25.26 -11.64 -3.86
N LEU A 310 24.49 -10.90 -4.66
CA LEU A 310 23.21 -10.33 -4.23
C LEU A 310 22.14 -11.42 -4.03
N ASP A 311 22.07 -12.40 -4.93
CA ASP A 311 21.18 -13.56 -4.79
C ASP A 311 21.46 -14.33 -3.49
N LYS A 312 22.73 -14.40 -3.07
CA LYS A 312 23.13 -15.03 -1.81
C LYS A 312 22.71 -14.19 -0.61
N ALA A 313 22.89 -12.86 -0.67
CA ALA A 313 22.43 -11.96 0.37
C ALA A 313 20.90 -12.05 0.55
N LEU A 314 20.15 -12.08 -0.55
CA LEU A 314 18.69 -12.24 -0.54
C LEU A 314 18.27 -13.59 0.07
N ARG A 315 18.94 -14.69 -0.27
CA ARG A 315 18.68 -16.01 0.32
C ARG A 315 18.97 -16.03 1.82
N ASN A 316 20.12 -15.53 2.25
CA ASN A 316 20.46 -15.43 3.66
C ASN A 316 19.41 -14.63 4.45
N PHE A 317 18.88 -13.56 3.84
CA PHE A 317 17.82 -12.77 4.43
C PHE A 317 16.50 -13.52 4.47
N GLN A 318 16.12 -14.21 3.38
CA GLN A 318 14.94 -15.09 3.36
C GLN A 318 15.00 -16.18 4.43
N ASP A 319 16.16 -16.81 4.62
CA ASP A 319 16.36 -17.85 5.64
C ASP A 319 16.25 -17.31 7.08
N ALA A 320 16.44 -16.00 7.26
CA ALA A 320 16.37 -15.32 8.54
C ALA A 320 14.94 -15.32 9.12
N GLY A 321 13.91 -15.18 8.27
CA GLY A 321 12.48 -15.32 8.59
C GLY A 321 11.86 -14.26 9.52
N TYR A 322 12.58 -13.82 10.56
CA TYR A 322 12.08 -12.99 11.65
C TYR A 322 13.12 -11.98 12.13
N GLY A 323 12.72 -10.70 12.17
CA GLY A 323 13.60 -9.60 12.53
C GLY A 323 12.97 -8.58 13.48
N LEU A 324 13.85 -7.82 14.14
CA LEU A 324 13.49 -6.73 15.04
C LEU A 324 13.48 -5.39 14.30
N PHE A 325 12.41 -4.64 14.40
CA PHE A 325 12.38 -3.22 14.02
C PHE A 325 12.45 -2.36 15.29
N ILE A 326 13.24 -1.29 15.27
CA ILE A 326 13.37 -0.37 16.40
C ILE A 326 13.10 1.06 15.91
N HIS A 327 12.02 1.66 16.40
CA HIS A 327 11.70 3.07 16.18
C HIS A 327 12.04 3.89 17.43
N LEU A 328 13.20 4.54 17.37
CA LEU A 328 13.69 5.47 18.39
C LEU A 328 13.97 6.82 17.73
N GLY A 329 13.64 7.92 18.42
CA GLY A 329 13.90 9.27 17.96
C GLY A 329 13.38 10.31 18.95
N LEU A 330 13.39 11.59 18.56
CA LEU A 330 12.93 12.68 19.44
C LEU A 330 11.46 12.52 19.84
N TYR A 331 10.64 11.94 18.97
CA TYR A 331 9.24 11.62 19.24
C TYR A 331 9.05 10.69 20.44
N SER A 332 10.04 9.86 20.80
CA SER A 332 9.98 8.99 21.98
C SER A 332 9.93 9.79 23.30
N LEU A 333 10.50 11.01 23.34
CA LEU A 333 10.41 11.90 24.51
C LEU A 333 8.99 12.40 24.74
N LEU A 334 8.25 12.65 23.65
CA LEU A 334 6.88 13.16 23.71
C LEU A 334 5.89 12.05 24.04
N GLY A 335 6.20 10.80 23.68
CA GLY A 335 5.37 9.64 24.03
C GLY A 335 3.94 9.72 23.48
N GLY A 336 3.74 10.42 22.36
CA GLY A 336 2.43 10.65 21.77
C GLY A 336 1.64 11.84 22.34
N GLU A 337 2.22 12.65 23.23
CA GLU A 337 1.56 13.83 23.82
C GLU A 337 2.40 15.10 23.65
N TYR A 338 1.76 16.21 23.25
CA TYR A 338 2.38 17.52 23.20
C TYR A 338 1.45 18.59 23.80
N GLN A 339 1.93 19.29 24.84
CA GLN A 339 1.17 20.33 25.55
C GLN A 339 -0.23 19.88 26.01
N GLY A 340 -0.31 18.66 26.57
CA GLY A 340 -1.58 18.08 27.04
C GLY A 340 -2.51 17.57 25.93
N ARG A 341 -2.08 17.62 24.67
CA ARG A 341 -2.82 17.07 23.52
C ARG A 341 -2.19 15.77 23.06
N GLU A 342 -3.00 14.72 22.99
CA GLU A 342 -2.57 13.44 22.44
C GLU A 342 -2.62 13.45 20.90
N THR A 343 -1.62 12.85 20.24
CA THR A 343 -1.66 12.65 18.79
C THR A 343 -2.77 11.67 18.40
N PRO A 344 -3.64 12.02 17.43
CA PRO A 344 -4.67 11.11 16.93
C PRO A 344 -4.08 9.99 16.07
N PHE A 345 -2.80 10.07 15.72
CA PHE A 345 -2.11 9.16 14.79
C PHE A 345 -0.98 8.39 15.51
N LEU A 346 0.05 8.02 14.75
CA LEU A 346 1.26 7.37 15.23
C LEU A 346 2.13 8.36 16.02
N ALA A 347 2.86 7.88 17.03
CA ALA A 347 3.66 8.75 17.89
C ALA A 347 4.82 9.43 17.15
N GLU A 348 5.47 8.74 16.23
CA GLU A 348 6.58 9.28 15.43
C GLU A 348 6.15 10.35 14.41
N TRP A 349 4.83 10.47 14.19
CA TRP A 349 4.23 11.52 13.36
C TRP A 349 3.76 12.74 14.15
N ILE A 350 3.93 12.75 15.47
CA ILE A 350 3.37 13.79 16.37
C ILE A 350 3.72 15.21 15.95
N ARG A 351 4.93 15.46 15.42
CA ARG A 351 5.34 16.76 14.92
C ARG A 351 4.39 17.28 13.85
N LEU A 352 4.05 16.41 12.88
CA LEU A 352 3.14 16.76 11.79
C LEU A 352 1.68 16.77 12.25
N SER A 353 1.27 15.78 13.07
CA SER A 353 -0.12 15.60 13.49
C SER A 353 -0.63 16.68 14.44
N LEU A 354 0.26 17.28 15.24
CA LEU A 354 -0.10 18.34 16.20
C LEU A 354 0.45 19.72 15.81
N ASP A 355 0.95 19.87 14.58
CA ASP A 355 1.52 21.12 14.07
C ASP A 355 2.59 21.70 15.01
N ILE A 356 3.48 20.85 15.55
CA ILE A 356 4.53 21.31 16.46
C ILE A 356 5.50 22.20 15.67
N PRO A 357 5.74 23.45 16.09
CA PRO A 357 6.67 24.34 15.42
C PRO A 357 8.07 23.72 15.30
N ASP A 358 8.69 23.88 14.12
CA ASP A 358 9.98 23.27 13.80
C ASP A 358 11.08 23.66 14.82
N GLU A 359 11.10 24.92 15.25
CA GLU A 359 12.04 25.42 16.26
C GLU A 359 11.82 24.78 17.63
N GLU A 360 10.56 24.59 18.04
CA GLU A 360 10.21 23.95 19.31
C GLU A 360 10.59 22.46 19.29
N TYR A 361 10.30 21.77 18.19
CA TYR A 361 10.64 20.34 18.06
C TYR A 361 12.16 20.12 18.07
N ARG A 362 12.94 21.01 17.45
CA ARG A 362 14.41 20.95 17.47
C ARG A 362 15.00 21.05 18.87
N LEU A 363 14.34 21.75 19.80
CA LEU A 363 14.81 21.87 21.18
C LEU A 363 14.81 20.53 21.91
N LEU A 364 14.01 19.56 21.48
CA LEU A 364 13.98 18.21 22.05
C LEU A 364 15.33 17.49 21.93
N ALA A 365 16.14 17.82 20.92
CA ALA A 365 17.47 17.22 20.76
C ALA A 365 18.36 17.49 21.99
N ALA A 366 18.26 18.67 22.59
CA ALA A 366 19.05 19.05 23.76
C ALA A 366 18.65 18.31 25.06
N THR A 367 17.50 17.62 25.07
CA THR A 367 17.00 16.83 26.20
C THR A 367 16.90 15.34 25.88
N PHE A 368 17.23 14.93 24.66
CA PHE A 368 17.22 13.52 24.25
C PHE A 368 18.41 12.79 24.86
N ASP A 369 18.19 12.08 25.96
CA ASP A 369 19.23 11.30 26.67
C ASP A 369 18.74 9.89 27.01
N PRO A 370 18.75 8.95 26.04
CA PRO A 370 18.23 7.61 26.24
C PRO A 370 19.22 6.74 27.04
N THR A 371 19.37 7.03 28.32
CA THR A 371 20.31 6.35 29.25
C THR A 371 20.04 4.86 29.46
N ALA A 372 18.80 4.42 29.25
CA ALA A 372 18.41 3.01 29.33
C ALA A 372 18.52 2.26 27.98
N PHE A 373 18.88 2.94 26.88
CA PHE A 373 19.18 2.28 25.63
C PHE A 373 20.52 1.53 25.73
N ASP A 374 20.47 0.23 25.50
CA ASP A 374 21.61 -0.68 25.55
C ASP A 374 21.57 -1.61 24.33
N ALA A 375 22.41 -1.34 23.35
CA ALA A 375 22.47 -2.08 22.10
C ALA A 375 22.82 -3.57 22.31
N ASP A 376 23.76 -3.86 23.21
CA ASP A 376 24.19 -5.23 23.50
C ASP A 376 23.04 -6.02 24.12
N ARG A 377 22.36 -5.43 25.10
CA ARG A 377 21.19 -6.05 25.73
C ARG A 377 20.04 -6.25 24.75
N ILE A 378 19.79 -5.29 23.86
CA ILE A 378 18.75 -5.41 22.83
C ILE A 378 19.08 -6.56 21.87
N CYS A 379 20.33 -6.69 21.43
CA CYS A 379 20.75 -7.78 20.55
C CYS A 379 20.70 -9.16 21.24
N GLU A 380 21.12 -9.24 22.50
CA GLU A 380 20.97 -10.45 23.32
C GLU A 380 19.49 -10.87 23.41
N LEU A 381 18.61 -9.91 23.70
CA LEU A 381 17.16 -10.12 23.74
C LEU A 381 16.62 -10.56 22.38
N ALA A 382 16.97 -9.88 21.30
CA ALA A 382 16.55 -10.23 19.94
C ALA A 382 16.90 -11.69 19.60
N ARG A 383 18.12 -12.14 19.95
CA ARG A 383 18.52 -13.55 19.80
C ARG A 383 17.66 -14.48 20.65
N SER A 384 17.40 -14.12 21.91
CA SER A 384 16.54 -14.92 22.79
C SER A 384 15.09 -15.02 22.29
N TRP A 385 14.62 -14.00 21.57
CA TRP A 385 13.31 -13.95 20.92
C TRP A 385 13.27 -14.69 19.58
N GLY A 386 14.39 -15.26 19.13
CA GLY A 386 14.49 -15.96 17.85
C GLY A 386 14.65 -15.02 16.65
N MET A 387 14.90 -13.73 16.83
CA MET A 387 15.16 -12.85 15.70
C MET A 387 16.57 -13.07 15.15
N ARG A 388 16.72 -12.90 13.83
CA ARG A 388 17.98 -13.14 13.09
C ARG A 388 18.57 -11.87 12.48
N TYR A 389 17.80 -10.78 12.49
CA TYR A 389 18.23 -9.48 11.99
C TYR A 389 17.58 -8.35 12.77
N VAL A 390 18.21 -7.18 12.74
CA VAL A 390 17.74 -5.96 13.41
C VAL A 390 17.78 -4.79 12.44
N CYS A 391 16.73 -3.97 12.45
CA CYS A 391 16.61 -2.74 11.69
C CYS A 391 16.38 -1.56 12.67
N LEU A 392 17.36 -0.66 12.79
CA LEU A 392 17.24 0.55 13.62
C LEU A 392 16.89 1.76 12.74
N THR A 393 15.99 2.62 13.19
CA THR A 393 15.77 3.95 12.58
C THR A 393 17.02 4.83 12.69
N ALA A 394 17.87 4.83 11.66
CA ALA A 394 19.03 5.74 11.59
C ALA A 394 18.59 7.21 11.47
N LYS A 395 17.51 7.45 10.71
CA LYS A 395 16.82 8.75 10.64
C LYS A 395 15.36 8.55 10.27
N HIS A 396 14.44 9.07 11.08
CA HIS A 396 13.01 9.10 10.76
C HIS A 396 12.63 10.37 9.97
N HIS A 397 11.34 10.54 9.67
CA HIS A 397 10.84 11.71 8.94
C HIS A 397 11.10 13.04 9.66
N ASP A 398 11.24 13.04 10.99
CA ASP A 398 11.51 14.25 11.76
C ASP A 398 12.90 14.86 11.51
N GLY A 399 13.77 14.14 10.79
CA GLY A 399 15.05 14.61 10.28
C GLY A 399 16.23 14.43 11.26
N PHE A 400 15.98 13.95 12.48
CA PHE A 400 17.02 13.74 13.49
C PHE A 400 17.75 12.42 13.26
N ALA A 401 19.07 12.48 13.05
CA ALA A 401 19.90 11.29 12.83
C ALA A 401 20.39 10.71 14.17
N LEU A 402 20.29 9.39 14.34
CA LEU A 402 20.80 8.64 15.51
C LEU A 402 22.28 8.22 15.39
N PHE A 403 23.03 8.90 14.52
CA PHE A 403 24.41 8.56 14.19
C PHE A 403 25.22 9.83 13.94
N ASP A 404 26.55 9.73 13.99
CA ASP A 404 27.42 10.88 13.71
C ASP A 404 27.39 11.21 12.22
N SER A 405 26.70 12.29 11.86
CA SER A 405 26.59 12.75 10.47
C SER A 405 27.31 14.08 10.29
N SER A 406 28.27 14.10 9.36
CA SER A 406 28.96 15.32 8.95
C SER A 406 28.13 16.18 7.99
N ALA A 407 27.14 15.57 7.34
CA ALA A 407 26.25 16.23 6.39
C ALA A 407 25.22 17.16 7.07
N ASP A 408 24.82 16.83 8.30
CA ASP A 408 23.92 17.66 9.10
C ASP A 408 24.22 17.51 10.59
N SER A 409 24.40 18.64 11.26
CA SER A 409 24.62 18.70 12.71
C SER A 409 23.39 18.34 13.54
N PHE A 410 22.20 18.22 12.96
CA PHE A 410 20.99 17.79 13.68
C PHE A 410 20.97 16.27 13.90
N ASN A 411 21.87 15.81 14.77
CA ASN A 411 22.09 14.40 15.07
C ASN A 411 22.42 14.14 16.56
N SER A 412 22.38 12.88 16.98
CA SER A 412 22.54 12.47 18.39
C SER A 412 23.93 12.75 18.96
N VAL A 413 24.99 12.70 18.16
CA VAL A 413 26.36 12.97 18.64
C VAL A 413 26.57 14.46 18.88
N ALA A 414 26.06 15.30 17.98
CA ALA A 414 26.30 16.74 18.01
C ALA A 414 25.30 17.53 18.87
N LYS A 415 24.05 17.06 19.02
CA LYS A 415 22.97 17.85 19.68
C LYS A 415 22.42 17.22 20.94
N SER A 416 22.55 15.91 21.11
CA SER A 416 22.07 15.25 22.32
C SER A 416 23.13 15.28 23.42
N PRO A 417 22.73 15.46 24.69
CA PRO A 417 23.65 15.40 25.83
C PRO A 417 24.31 14.02 25.99
N SER A 418 23.74 12.96 25.40
CA SER A 418 24.35 11.64 25.40
C SER A 418 25.66 11.60 24.61
N GLY A 419 25.76 12.38 23.52
CA GLY A 419 26.89 12.34 22.58
C GLY A 419 27.09 10.96 21.91
N ARG A 420 26.06 10.10 21.91
CA ARG A 420 26.16 8.71 21.48
C ARG A 420 25.83 8.52 20.00
N ASP A 421 26.55 7.58 19.39
CA ASP A 421 26.32 7.09 18.04
C ASP A 421 25.59 5.74 18.12
N PHE A 422 24.26 5.78 18.14
CA PHE A 422 23.43 4.60 18.39
C PHE A 422 23.46 3.60 17.22
N VAL A 423 23.69 4.07 15.98
CA VAL A 423 23.84 3.18 14.83
C VAL A 423 25.14 2.38 14.93
N ARG A 424 26.24 3.00 15.39
CA ARG A 424 27.50 2.29 15.67
C ARG A 424 27.36 1.26 16.78
N GLU A 425 26.78 1.66 17.90
CA GLU A 425 26.54 0.74 19.02
C GLU A 425 25.71 -0.48 18.59
N MET A 426 24.63 -0.27 17.82
CA MET A 426 23.81 -1.37 17.30
C MET A 426 24.55 -2.23 16.27
N SER A 427 25.35 -1.64 15.38
CA SER A 427 26.13 -2.41 14.41
C SER A 427 27.13 -3.34 15.09
N GLU A 428 27.86 -2.82 16.09
CA GLU A 428 28.86 -3.57 16.86
C GLU A 428 28.20 -4.67 17.72
N ALA A 429 27.05 -4.37 18.33
CA ALA A 429 26.26 -5.35 19.07
C ALA A 429 25.72 -6.46 18.15
N CYS A 430 25.16 -6.12 16.98
CA CYS A 430 24.70 -7.10 16.00
C CYS A 430 25.84 -8.03 15.53
N ALA A 431 27.03 -7.48 15.28
CA ALA A 431 28.21 -8.28 14.93
C ALA A 431 28.63 -9.24 16.06
N THR A 432 28.52 -8.80 17.32
CA THR A 432 28.84 -9.63 18.50
C THR A 432 27.84 -10.77 18.70
N HIS A 433 26.56 -10.53 18.41
CA HIS A 433 25.45 -11.48 18.65
C HIS A 433 25.06 -12.30 17.41
N ASP A 434 25.83 -12.23 16.33
CA ASP A 434 25.53 -12.94 15.06
C ASP A 434 24.11 -12.63 14.55
N LEU A 435 23.83 -11.32 14.45
CA LEU A 435 22.61 -10.76 13.89
C LEU A 435 22.95 -9.96 12.63
N LEU A 436 22.14 -10.11 11.59
CA LEU A 436 22.25 -9.26 10.41
C LEU A 436 21.82 -7.84 10.77
N PHE A 437 22.71 -6.86 10.57
CA PHE A 437 22.42 -5.47 10.89
C PHE A 437 21.85 -4.72 9.69
N SER A 438 20.76 -3.99 9.91
CA SER A 438 20.07 -3.18 8.92
C SER A 438 19.73 -1.81 9.50
N VAL A 439 19.54 -0.83 8.63
CA VAL A 439 19.11 0.52 9.04
C VAL A 439 17.90 0.96 8.27
N TYR A 440 16.98 1.63 8.95
CA TYR A 440 15.91 2.38 8.32
C TYR A 440 16.38 3.81 8.06
N TYR A 441 16.04 4.35 6.89
CA TYR A 441 16.38 5.72 6.53
C TYR A 441 15.27 6.41 5.75
N SER A 442 14.82 7.56 6.27
CA SER A 442 13.81 8.38 5.62
C SER A 442 14.39 9.24 4.49
N GLN A 443 14.29 8.75 3.24
CA GLN A 443 15.04 9.30 2.11
C GLN A 443 14.45 10.58 1.52
N ALA A 444 13.13 10.65 1.39
CA ALA A 444 12.45 11.82 0.81
C ALA A 444 11.89 12.74 1.88
N GLN A 445 11.37 12.16 2.96
CA GLN A 445 10.83 12.92 4.09
C GLN A 445 11.94 13.33 5.04
N ASP A 446 12.10 14.64 5.18
CA ASP A 446 12.99 15.24 6.17
C ASP A 446 12.35 16.55 6.60
N TRP A 447 11.55 16.49 7.66
CA TRP A 447 10.77 17.62 8.14
C TRP A 447 11.67 18.69 8.76
N ASP A 448 12.95 18.40 9.02
CA ASP A 448 13.89 19.41 9.47
C ASP A 448 14.45 20.25 8.31
N HIS A 449 14.79 19.60 7.21
CA HIS A 449 15.41 20.26 6.07
C HIS A 449 14.40 21.04 5.22
N PRO A 450 14.67 22.30 4.81
CA PRO A 450 13.72 23.11 4.04
C PRO A 450 13.39 22.53 2.66
N GLY A 451 14.32 21.77 2.08
CA GLY A 451 14.10 21.00 0.86
C GLY A 451 13.51 19.62 1.06
N GLY A 452 13.40 19.12 2.29
CA GLY A 452 12.80 17.81 2.55
C GLY A 452 11.30 17.82 2.30
N LEU A 453 10.76 16.69 1.84
CA LEU A 453 9.32 16.57 1.62
C LEU A 453 8.60 16.32 2.94
N ARG A 454 7.32 16.69 3.01
CA ARG A 454 6.44 16.31 4.11
C ARG A 454 5.13 15.78 3.53
N ALA A 455 4.73 14.57 3.91
CA ALA A 455 3.43 14.06 3.49
C ALA A 455 2.31 15.03 3.92
N TYR A 456 1.25 15.11 3.12
CA TYR A 456 0.07 15.97 3.36
C TYR A 456 0.35 17.48 3.40
N ARG A 457 1.54 17.91 2.96
CA ARG A 457 1.90 19.32 2.76
C ARG A 457 2.30 19.56 1.31
N GLU A 458 2.29 20.83 0.93
CA GLU A 458 2.81 21.25 -0.37
C GLU A 458 4.30 20.91 -0.48
N ALA A 459 4.71 20.36 -1.62
CA ALA A 459 6.10 20.03 -1.88
C ALA A 459 6.93 21.30 -2.06
N PRO A 460 8.16 21.36 -1.52
CA PRO A 460 9.08 22.45 -1.83
C PRO A 460 9.42 22.50 -3.32
N PRO A 461 9.96 23.62 -3.83
CA PRO A 461 10.45 23.70 -5.20
C PRO A 461 11.42 22.56 -5.54
N ALA A 462 11.28 21.97 -6.73
CA ALA A 462 12.07 20.81 -7.15
C ALA A 462 13.60 21.02 -7.06
N SER A 463 14.07 22.26 -7.24
CA SER A 463 15.47 22.64 -7.06
C SER A 463 15.93 22.47 -5.61
N LEU A 464 15.09 22.85 -4.64
CA LEU A 464 15.40 22.74 -3.21
C LEU A 464 15.37 21.29 -2.72
N PHE A 465 14.45 20.47 -3.25
CA PHE A 465 14.48 19.02 -3.00
C PHE A 465 15.73 18.37 -3.60
N SER A 466 16.13 18.78 -4.81
CA SER A 466 17.37 18.29 -5.43
C SER A 466 18.62 18.71 -4.64
N GLN A 467 18.59 19.87 -4.00
CA GLN A 467 19.65 20.33 -3.09
C GLN A 467 19.70 19.46 -1.83
N TYR A 468 18.55 19.22 -1.17
CA TYR A 468 18.44 18.30 -0.04
C TYR A 468 19.04 16.92 -0.35
N LEU A 469 18.72 16.37 -1.52
CA LEU A 469 19.26 15.07 -1.92
C LEU A 469 20.79 15.06 -1.97
N LYS A 470 21.39 16.11 -2.54
CA LYS A 470 22.84 16.23 -2.73
C LYS A 470 23.59 16.56 -1.44
N GLU A 471 23.03 17.41 -0.60
CA GLU A 471 23.72 17.98 0.57
C GLU A 471 23.50 17.17 1.84
N LYS A 472 22.37 16.46 1.97
CA LYS A 472 22.03 15.68 3.16
C LYS A 472 21.77 14.22 2.85
N CYS A 473 20.83 13.90 1.95
CA CYS A 473 20.38 12.52 1.75
C CYS A 473 21.47 11.56 1.23
N PHE A 474 22.10 11.89 0.10
CA PHE A 474 23.17 11.06 -0.47
C PHE A 474 24.41 10.99 0.44
N PRO A 475 24.88 12.10 1.04
CA PRO A 475 25.95 12.04 2.03
C PRO A 475 25.62 11.12 3.22
N GLN A 476 24.43 11.24 3.82
CA GLN A 476 24.03 10.40 4.96
C GLN A 476 23.94 8.92 4.59
N ILE A 477 23.36 8.58 3.44
CA ILE A 477 23.36 7.19 2.94
C ILE A 477 24.80 6.69 2.73
N SER A 478 25.70 7.54 2.24
CA SER A 478 27.11 7.18 2.07
C SER A 478 27.81 6.94 3.40
N GLU A 479 27.56 7.78 4.41
CA GLU A 479 28.08 7.60 5.77
C GLU A 479 27.62 6.27 6.37
N LEU A 480 26.32 5.96 6.27
CA LEU A 480 25.74 4.70 6.74
C LEU A 480 26.40 3.46 6.09
N LEU A 481 26.68 3.53 4.79
CA LEU A 481 27.26 2.43 4.03
C LEU A 481 28.79 2.32 4.13
N THR A 482 29.48 3.31 4.73
CA THR A 482 30.95 3.32 4.77
C THR A 482 31.52 3.29 6.19
N GLN A 483 30.77 3.73 7.19
CA GLN A 483 31.29 3.91 8.56
C GLN A 483 30.78 2.89 9.60
N TYR A 484 29.77 2.08 9.24
CA TYR A 484 29.03 1.21 10.16
C TYR A 484 29.13 -0.28 9.79
N GLY A 485 30.14 -0.66 9.00
CA GLY A 485 30.34 -2.04 8.56
C GLY A 485 29.37 -2.49 7.45
N PRO A 486 29.36 -3.79 7.11
CA PRO A 486 28.48 -4.32 6.08
C PRO A 486 27.02 -4.32 6.57
N LEU A 487 26.16 -3.57 5.89
CA LEU A 487 24.74 -3.60 6.13
C LEU A 487 24.12 -4.78 5.38
N ALA A 488 23.28 -5.55 6.07
CA ALA A 488 22.44 -6.54 5.44
C ALA A 488 21.37 -5.86 4.56
N MET A 489 20.85 -4.72 5.02
CA MET A 489 19.79 -3.99 4.34
C MET A 489 19.74 -2.50 4.71
N ILE A 490 19.36 -1.67 3.74
CA ILE A 490 18.84 -0.33 3.98
C ILE A 490 17.33 -0.30 3.66
N TRP A 491 16.54 0.00 4.69
CA TRP A 491 15.09 0.07 4.63
C TRP A 491 14.64 1.52 4.41
N LEU A 492 14.27 1.86 3.19
CA LEU A 492 13.95 3.25 2.80
C LEU A 492 12.46 3.54 3.01
N ASP A 493 12.10 4.78 3.39
CA ASP A 493 10.71 5.16 3.66
C ASP A 493 10.45 6.69 3.70
N THR A 494 9.47 7.26 3.04
CA THR A 494 8.79 6.80 1.83
C THR A 494 9.31 7.67 0.67
N PRO A 495 9.17 7.21 -0.58
CA PRO A 495 9.64 7.98 -1.73
C PRO A 495 8.68 9.11 -2.10
N ILE A 496 7.42 9.07 -1.64
CA ILE A 496 6.36 10.07 -1.89
C ILE A 496 6.34 10.56 -3.34
N SER A 497 6.88 11.74 -3.62
CA SER A 497 6.90 12.37 -4.95
C SER A 497 8.28 12.39 -5.60
N MET A 498 9.24 11.58 -5.11
CA MET A 498 10.49 11.33 -5.80
C MET A 498 10.22 10.78 -7.20
N THR A 499 10.98 11.24 -8.19
CA THR A 499 10.92 10.75 -9.56
C THR A 499 11.64 9.40 -9.72
N PRO A 500 11.35 8.62 -10.77
CA PRO A 500 12.07 7.38 -11.05
C PRO A 500 13.59 7.59 -11.13
N ALA A 501 14.04 8.69 -11.76
CA ALA A 501 15.46 9.02 -11.87
C ALA A 501 16.12 9.25 -10.50
N GLN A 502 15.44 9.95 -9.58
CA GLN A 502 15.97 10.19 -8.23
C GLN A 502 16.01 8.90 -7.41
N CYS A 503 15.01 8.03 -7.52
CA CYS A 503 15.04 6.70 -6.89
C CYS A 503 16.18 5.83 -7.46
N SER A 504 16.43 5.89 -8.77
CA SER A 504 17.57 5.20 -9.40
C SER A 504 18.91 5.72 -8.88
N GLN A 505 19.07 7.04 -8.68
CA GLN A 505 20.30 7.60 -8.10
C GLN A 505 20.58 7.06 -6.69
N VAL A 506 19.54 6.93 -5.84
CA VAL A 506 19.68 6.30 -4.51
C VAL A 506 20.16 4.85 -4.65
N LYS A 507 19.54 4.07 -5.54
CA LYS A 507 19.91 2.68 -5.79
C LYS A 507 21.35 2.54 -6.29
N GLU A 508 21.75 3.36 -7.26
CA GLU A 508 23.10 3.36 -7.84
C GLU A 508 24.15 3.70 -6.78
N LEU A 509 23.89 4.69 -5.92
CA LEU A 509 24.74 5.02 -4.80
C LEU A 509 24.94 3.83 -3.87
N ILE A 510 23.83 3.21 -3.41
CA ILE A 510 23.89 2.05 -2.51
C ILE A 510 24.68 0.91 -3.15
N ARG A 511 24.40 0.59 -4.42
CA ARG A 511 25.07 -0.49 -5.16
C ARG A 511 26.55 -0.22 -5.39
N SER A 512 26.95 1.04 -5.54
CA SER A 512 28.35 1.43 -5.72
C SER A 512 29.19 1.27 -4.45
N LEU A 513 28.57 1.44 -3.27
CA LEU A 513 29.25 1.40 -1.97
C LEU A 513 29.18 0.01 -1.32
N GLN A 514 28.00 -0.62 -1.33
CA GLN A 514 27.80 -1.98 -0.82
C GLN A 514 26.96 -2.81 -1.80
N PRO A 515 27.61 -3.51 -2.76
CA PRO A 515 26.93 -4.35 -3.75
C PRO A 515 25.95 -5.39 -3.21
N THR A 516 26.18 -5.88 -1.98
CA THR A 516 25.39 -6.93 -1.32
C THR A 516 24.33 -6.40 -0.35
N CYS A 517 24.28 -5.10 -0.07
CA CYS A 517 23.29 -4.51 0.83
C CYS A 517 21.90 -4.56 0.18
N LEU A 518 20.92 -5.18 0.83
CA LEU A 518 19.55 -5.25 0.31
C LEU A 518 18.87 -3.89 0.39
N ILE A 519 18.02 -3.60 -0.59
CA ILE A 519 17.24 -2.37 -0.70
C ILE A 519 15.77 -2.75 -0.60
N SER A 520 15.08 -2.20 0.40
CA SER A 520 13.65 -2.47 0.60
C SER A 520 12.80 -2.02 -0.59
N GLY A 521 11.63 -2.64 -0.76
CA GLY A 521 10.68 -2.32 -1.83
C GLY A 521 10.14 -0.88 -1.79
N ARG A 522 10.30 -0.20 -0.65
CA ARG A 522 9.88 1.19 -0.43
C ARG A 522 10.83 2.25 -0.97
N ILE A 523 11.87 1.86 -1.71
CA ILE A 523 12.64 2.82 -2.53
C ILE A 523 11.77 3.49 -3.61
N GLY A 524 10.71 2.84 -4.08
CA GLY A 524 9.80 3.32 -5.13
C GLY A 524 10.03 2.68 -6.50
N TYR A 525 9.02 2.78 -7.37
CA TYR A 525 9.05 2.33 -8.78
C TYR A 525 9.52 0.89 -9.02
N GLY A 526 9.32 -0.01 -8.06
CA GLY A 526 9.74 -1.42 -8.17
C GLY A 526 11.26 -1.60 -8.20
N LEU A 527 12.04 -0.64 -7.72
CA LEU A 527 13.50 -0.67 -7.76
C LEU A 527 14.14 -1.45 -6.59
N GLY A 528 13.37 -1.85 -5.57
CA GLY A 528 13.87 -2.66 -4.44
C GLY A 528 14.18 -4.09 -4.85
N ASP A 529 15.00 -4.79 -4.05
CA ASP A 529 15.37 -6.19 -4.32
C ASP A 529 14.28 -7.18 -3.92
N TYR A 530 13.36 -6.75 -3.04
CA TYR A 530 12.25 -7.55 -2.55
C TYR A 530 11.01 -6.67 -2.31
N ILE A 531 9.85 -7.32 -2.15
CA ILE A 531 8.59 -6.61 -1.90
C ILE A 531 8.48 -6.25 -0.42
N THR A 532 8.24 -4.97 -0.12
CA THR A 532 7.80 -4.56 1.23
C THR A 532 6.30 -4.39 1.20
N THR A 533 5.57 -5.07 2.08
CA THR A 533 4.10 -4.93 2.14
C THR A 533 3.70 -3.59 2.76
N GLY A 534 2.38 -3.34 2.77
CA GLY A 534 1.83 -2.29 3.65
C GLY A 534 2.06 -2.64 5.12
N ASP A 535 2.01 -1.61 5.97
CA ASP A 535 2.15 -1.73 7.42
C ASP A 535 1.10 -2.68 7.99
N ASN A 536 1.53 -3.72 8.71
CA ASN A 536 0.66 -4.76 9.27
C ASN A 536 -0.19 -5.52 8.23
N MET A 537 0.11 -5.42 6.93
CA MET A 537 -0.68 -6.00 5.84
C MET A 537 -0.09 -7.31 5.32
N LEU A 538 -0.69 -8.43 5.76
CA LEU A 538 -0.32 -9.76 5.27
C LEU A 538 -0.90 -10.01 3.86
N PRO A 539 -0.09 -10.41 2.86
CA PRO A 539 -0.58 -10.83 1.56
C PRO A 539 -1.53 -12.03 1.68
N ARG A 540 -2.65 -12.04 0.96
CA ARG A 540 -3.64 -13.13 1.02
C ARG A 540 -3.08 -14.47 0.51
N PHE A 541 -2.29 -14.41 -0.55
CA PHE A 541 -1.69 -15.56 -1.24
C PHE A 541 -0.15 -15.50 -1.16
N SER A 542 0.49 -16.64 -1.40
CA SER A 542 1.94 -16.70 -1.59
C SER A 542 2.37 -15.75 -2.72
N GLN A 543 3.60 -15.24 -2.65
CA GLN A 543 4.15 -14.33 -3.66
C GLN A 543 5.31 -15.01 -4.39
N THR A 544 5.42 -14.78 -5.70
CA THR A 544 6.52 -15.33 -6.50
C THR A 544 7.85 -14.64 -6.21
N LYS A 545 7.81 -13.35 -5.84
CA LYS A 545 8.97 -12.62 -5.35
C LYS A 545 9.00 -12.68 -3.82
N PHE A 546 10.21 -12.78 -3.28
CA PHE A 546 10.44 -12.65 -1.85
C PHE A 546 9.88 -11.31 -1.32
N TRP A 547 9.38 -11.33 -0.09
CA TRP A 547 8.70 -10.19 0.52
C TRP A 547 8.92 -10.13 2.03
N GLU A 548 8.77 -8.94 2.60
CA GLU A 548 8.81 -8.69 4.04
C GLU A 548 7.60 -7.87 4.45
N MET A 549 7.00 -8.24 5.60
CA MET A 549 5.96 -7.46 6.22
C MET A 549 6.47 -6.77 7.49
N PRO A 550 6.52 -5.43 7.50
CA PRO A 550 6.71 -4.68 8.73
C PRO A 550 5.42 -4.73 9.57
N ALA A 551 5.54 -4.95 10.86
CA ALA A 551 4.41 -5.01 11.78
C ALA A 551 4.70 -4.38 13.15
N THR A 552 3.65 -3.90 13.82
CA THR A 552 3.71 -3.32 15.16
C THR A 552 3.20 -4.30 16.23
N LEU A 553 3.67 -4.12 17.46
CA LEU A 553 3.18 -4.83 18.65
C LEU A 553 1.94 -4.18 19.27
N ASN A 554 1.69 -2.91 18.97
CA ASN A 554 0.48 -2.15 19.29
C ASN A 554 0.07 -1.36 18.03
N ASN A 555 -0.56 -0.20 18.17
CA ASN A 555 -1.02 0.64 17.07
C ASN A 555 -0.04 1.76 16.67
N SER A 556 1.21 1.76 17.17
CA SER A 556 2.21 2.80 16.89
C SER A 556 3.60 2.20 16.61
N TRP A 557 4.42 2.87 15.79
CA TRP A 557 5.82 2.47 15.59
C TRP A 557 6.69 3.06 16.70
N GLY A 558 6.66 4.38 16.86
CA GLY A 558 7.29 5.07 17.99
C GLY A 558 6.53 4.85 19.29
N TYR A 559 7.21 5.10 20.42
CA TYR A 559 6.61 4.98 21.75
C TYR A 559 5.39 5.90 21.92
N LYS A 560 4.22 5.30 22.18
CA LYS A 560 2.96 6.00 22.47
C LYS A 560 2.45 5.58 23.85
N LYS A 561 2.52 6.48 24.82
CA LYS A 561 2.18 6.21 26.23
C LYS A 561 0.72 5.78 26.42
N SER A 562 -0.19 6.38 25.66
CA SER A 562 -1.63 6.09 25.73
C SER A 562 -2.02 4.76 25.07
N ASP A 563 -1.18 4.22 24.17
CA ASP A 563 -1.51 3.03 23.41
C ASP A 563 -1.13 1.75 24.17
N GLN A 564 -2.15 1.18 24.83
CA GLN A 564 -2.04 -0.06 25.58
C GLN A 564 -2.65 -1.26 24.84
N ASN A 565 -2.96 -1.12 23.54
CA ASN A 565 -3.53 -2.20 22.73
C ASN A 565 -2.45 -3.17 22.25
N TRP A 566 -1.80 -3.84 23.20
CA TRP A 566 -0.72 -4.77 22.93
C TRP A 566 -1.24 -6.09 22.36
N ARG A 567 -0.59 -6.56 21.31
CA ARG A 567 -0.79 -7.90 20.76
C ARG A 567 -0.31 -8.95 21.75
N THR A 568 -0.91 -10.13 21.70
CA THR A 568 -0.45 -11.27 22.51
C THR A 568 0.68 -12.02 21.81
N ALA A 569 1.41 -12.87 22.55
CA ALA A 569 2.37 -13.78 21.94
C ALA A 569 1.72 -14.73 20.91
N GLN A 570 0.48 -15.17 21.16
CA GLN A 570 -0.29 -15.99 20.22
C GLN A 570 -0.58 -15.23 18.91
N ASP A 571 -0.88 -13.92 18.99
CA ASP A 571 -1.08 -13.09 17.80
C ASP A 571 0.20 -12.96 16.97
N VAL A 572 1.34 -12.82 17.64
CA VAL A 572 2.65 -12.73 16.97
C VAL A 572 3.01 -14.07 16.33
N ILE A 573 2.88 -15.19 17.06
CA ILE A 573 3.15 -16.54 16.56
C ILE A 573 2.27 -16.84 15.35
N ARG A 574 0.95 -16.60 15.45
CA ARG A 574 0.00 -16.79 14.35
C ARG A 574 0.39 -15.97 13.11
N GLN A 575 0.83 -14.72 13.30
CA GLN A 575 1.24 -13.88 12.18
C GLN A 575 2.56 -14.38 11.57
N LEU A 576 3.54 -14.71 12.40
CA LEU A 576 4.83 -15.25 11.96
C LEU A 576 4.63 -16.54 11.15
N THR A 577 3.84 -17.49 11.65
CA THR A 577 3.50 -18.75 10.93
C THR A 577 2.91 -18.46 9.55
N LYS A 578 1.95 -17.54 9.45
CA LYS A 578 1.34 -17.17 8.16
C LYS A 578 2.32 -16.49 7.20
N VAL A 579 3.25 -15.69 7.74
CA VAL A 579 4.27 -15.00 6.94
C VAL A 579 5.25 -16.00 6.36
N ILE A 580 5.81 -16.88 7.21
CA ILE A 580 6.76 -17.91 6.77
C ILE A 580 6.08 -18.92 5.82
N SER A 581 4.85 -19.36 6.11
CA SER A 581 4.11 -20.29 5.24
C SER A 581 3.85 -19.74 3.83
N ARG A 582 3.90 -18.41 3.67
CA ARG A 582 3.71 -17.69 2.40
C ARG A 582 5.02 -17.13 1.83
N GLY A 583 6.17 -17.54 2.37
CA GLY A 583 7.50 -17.26 1.84
C GLY A 583 7.99 -15.84 2.08
N GLY A 584 7.52 -15.17 3.13
CA GLY A 584 7.98 -13.84 3.51
C GLY A 584 8.72 -13.81 4.83
N ASN A 585 9.29 -12.65 5.16
CA ASN A 585 9.85 -12.34 6.47
C ASN A 585 8.92 -11.43 7.28
N LEU A 586 8.93 -11.59 8.61
CA LEU A 586 8.25 -10.70 9.54
C LEU A 586 9.28 -9.76 10.20
N LEU A 587 9.10 -8.45 10.01
CA LEU A 587 9.88 -7.42 10.70
C LEU A 587 9.01 -6.78 11.79
N LEU A 588 9.19 -7.21 13.04
CA LEU A 588 8.31 -6.84 14.16
C LEU A 588 8.92 -5.75 15.03
N ASN A 589 8.13 -4.71 15.31
CA ASN A 589 8.61 -3.49 15.93
C ASN A 589 8.57 -3.45 17.46
N ILE A 590 9.58 -2.79 18.04
CA ILE A 590 9.55 -2.18 19.36
C ILE A 590 9.73 -0.65 19.23
N GLY A 591 9.04 0.10 20.10
CA GLY A 591 9.23 1.54 20.25
C GLY A 591 9.75 1.87 21.65
N PRO A 592 11.08 1.97 21.86
CA PRO A 592 11.64 2.39 23.14
C PRO A 592 11.18 3.79 23.53
N ASP A 593 10.98 4.01 24.83
CA ASP A 593 10.56 5.32 25.36
C ASP A 593 11.67 6.37 25.30
N GLY A 594 11.39 7.60 25.77
CA GLY A 594 12.36 8.70 25.76
C GLY A 594 13.63 8.44 26.57
N THR A 595 13.62 7.46 27.48
CA THR A 595 14.81 6.99 28.21
C THR A 595 15.57 5.90 27.46
N GLY A 596 15.02 5.36 26.37
CA GLY A 596 15.57 4.23 25.64
C GLY A 596 15.13 2.87 26.18
N ALA A 597 14.26 2.82 27.19
CA ALA A 597 13.78 1.58 27.77
C ALA A 597 12.75 0.91 26.86
N ILE A 598 12.87 -0.41 26.68
CA ILE A 598 11.87 -1.20 25.97
C ILE A 598 10.62 -1.32 26.85
N PRO A 599 9.41 -1.00 26.34
CA PRO A 599 8.18 -1.18 27.09
C PRO A 599 8.02 -2.61 27.60
N LYS A 600 7.65 -2.76 28.88
CA LYS A 600 7.47 -4.07 29.52
C LYS A 600 6.54 -5.01 28.74
N PRO A 601 5.38 -4.57 28.20
CA PRO A 601 4.54 -5.44 27.38
C PRO A 601 5.25 -5.99 26.14
N SER A 602 6.14 -5.21 25.50
CA SER A 602 6.94 -5.71 24.38
C SER A 602 7.90 -6.82 24.83
N LEU A 603 8.57 -6.64 25.97
CA LEU A 603 9.45 -7.68 26.55
C LEU A 603 8.67 -8.96 26.84
N ASP A 604 7.47 -8.86 27.42
CA ASP A 604 6.64 -10.01 27.79
C ASP A 604 6.18 -10.80 26.56
N VAL A 605 5.66 -10.10 25.56
CA VAL A 605 5.17 -10.72 24.32
C VAL A 605 6.30 -11.40 23.56
N LEU A 606 7.42 -10.70 23.36
CA LEU A 606 8.54 -11.22 22.57
C LEU A 606 9.29 -12.34 23.29
N SER A 607 9.39 -12.29 24.63
CA SER A 607 10.00 -13.38 25.41
C SER A 607 9.18 -14.66 25.31
N GLU A 608 7.85 -14.55 25.35
CA GLU A 608 6.97 -15.70 25.19
C GLU A 608 6.97 -16.24 23.74
N THR A 609 7.05 -15.37 22.73
CA THR A 609 7.28 -15.78 21.34
C THR A 609 8.66 -16.47 21.18
N GLY A 610 9.69 -15.97 21.86
CA GLY A 610 11.01 -16.59 21.91
C GLY A 610 11.00 -17.99 22.50
N ALA A 611 10.28 -18.19 23.61
CA ALA A 611 10.10 -19.51 24.21
C ALA A 611 9.45 -20.52 23.25
N PHE A 612 8.48 -20.08 22.43
CA PHE A 612 7.91 -20.90 21.36
C PHE A 612 8.94 -21.24 20.27
N LEU A 613 9.70 -20.25 19.79
CA LEU A 613 10.69 -20.44 18.72
C LEU A 613 11.92 -21.25 19.16
N GLN A 614 12.25 -21.28 20.45
CA GLN A 614 13.28 -22.19 20.98
C GLN A 614 12.88 -23.66 20.80
N VAL A 615 11.59 -23.97 20.88
CA VAL A 615 11.05 -25.32 20.73
C VAL A 615 10.80 -25.65 19.26
N TYR A 616 10.18 -24.73 18.51
CA TYR A 616 9.66 -25.00 17.17
C TYR A 616 10.46 -24.33 16.04
N GLY A 617 11.58 -23.66 16.32
CA GLY A 617 12.32 -22.83 15.36
C GLY A 617 12.79 -23.52 14.08
N ASP A 618 13.03 -24.84 14.09
CA ASP A 618 13.40 -25.59 12.87
C ASP A 618 12.29 -25.56 11.79
N ALA A 619 11.04 -25.29 12.20
CA ALA A 619 9.90 -25.12 11.30
C ALA A 619 9.77 -23.68 10.74
N PHE A 620 10.63 -22.75 11.16
CA PHE A 620 10.56 -21.33 10.77
C PHE A 620 11.80 -20.85 10.01
N TYR A 621 13.00 -21.28 10.41
CA TYR A 621 14.25 -20.79 9.80
C TYR A 621 14.74 -21.69 8.67
N GLY A 622 15.17 -21.08 7.56
CA GLY A 622 15.60 -21.79 6.36
C GLY A 622 14.51 -22.69 5.77
N THR A 623 13.24 -22.34 5.98
CA THR A 623 12.09 -23.00 5.36
C THR A 623 11.60 -22.19 4.16
N SER A 624 10.95 -22.87 3.23
CA SER A 624 10.30 -22.28 2.08
C SER A 624 8.78 -22.29 2.25
N ALA A 625 8.12 -21.40 1.50
CA ALA A 625 6.67 -21.51 1.30
C ALA A 625 6.32 -22.90 0.81
N PHE A 626 5.27 -23.48 1.38
CA PHE A 626 4.67 -24.66 0.80
C PHE A 626 3.87 -24.25 -0.45
N PRO A 627 3.81 -25.06 -1.52
CA PRO A 627 2.93 -24.77 -2.66
C PRO A 627 1.49 -24.49 -2.19
N ASP A 628 0.76 -23.64 -2.93
CA ASP A 628 -0.62 -23.31 -2.55
C ASP A 628 -1.44 -24.60 -2.45
N TYR A 629 -1.83 -24.95 -1.21
CA TYR A 629 -2.58 -26.16 -0.92
C TYR A 629 -3.98 -26.03 -1.52
N PRO A 630 -4.53 -27.07 -2.19
CA PRO A 630 -5.74 -26.95 -3.02
C PRO A 630 -7.00 -26.64 -2.21
N TYR A 631 -6.95 -26.82 -0.88
CA TYR A 631 -8.08 -26.59 0.01
C TYR A 631 -7.84 -25.44 0.96
N GLU A 632 -8.89 -24.65 1.21
CA GLU A 632 -8.92 -23.74 2.34
C GLU A 632 -8.91 -24.56 3.64
N GLN A 633 -7.96 -24.26 4.52
CA GLN A 633 -7.79 -24.98 5.80
C GLN A 633 -7.63 -23.97 6.92
N ASP A 634 -8.48 -24.09 7.93
CA ASP A 634 -8.41 -23.27 9.14
C ASP A 634 -7.59 -23.94 10.25
N GLU A 635 -7.33 -25.24 10.11
CA GLU A 635 -6.74 -26.08 11.12
C GLU A 635 -5.21 -26.02 11.14
N PHE A 636 -4.56 -25.74 10.01
CA PHE A 636 -3.10 -25.72 9.94
C PHE A 636 -2.53 -24.75 8.89
N CYS A 637 -1.20 -24.58 8.92
CA CYS A 637 -0.38 -24.00 7.86
C CYS A 637 0.81 -24.93 7.59
N LEU A 638 1.39 -24.86 6.39
CA LEU A 638 2.51 -25.70 5.99
C LEU A 638 3.75 -24.84 5.70
N THR A 639 4.91 -25.33 6.11
CA THR A 639 6.22 -24.82 5.67
C THR A 639 7.09 -25.99 5.25
N GLY A 640 7.99 -25.74 4.32
CA GLY A 640 8.82 -26.77 3.73
C GLY A 640 10.30 -26.61 4.00
N LYS A 641 11.03 -27.71 4.10
CA LYS A 641 12.49 -27.77 4.01
C LYS A 641 12.87 -29.02 3.21
N GLU A 642 14.11 -29.10 2.73
CA GLU A 642 14.58 -30.29 2.01
C GLU A 642 14.28 -31.57 2.83
N HIS A 643 13.57 -32.53 2.22
CA HIS A 643 13.04 -33.76 2.86
C HIS A 643 12.06 -33.57 4.03
N PHE A 644 11.58 -32.37 4.34
CA PHE A 644 10.71 -32.15 5.49
C PHE A 644 9.50 -31.26 5.19
N VAL A 645 8.33 -31.70 5.64
CA VAL A 645 7.11 -30.90 5.75
C VAL A 645 6.86 -30.61 7.22
N TYR A 646 6.65 -29.34 7.56
CA TYR A 646 6.21 -28.94 8.88
C TYR A 646 4.76 -28.53 8.84
N ILE A 647 3.98 -29.11 9.74
CA ILE A 647 2.55 -28.83 9.88
C ILE A 647 2.35 -28.02 11.14
N HIS A 648 2.01 -26.75 10.96
CA HIS A 648 1.71 -25.80 12.03
C HIS A 648 0.23 -25.90 12.38
N LEU A 649 -0.11 -26.76 13.33
CA LEU A 649 -1.47 -26.93 13.83
C LEU A 649 -1.92 -25.64 14.55
N ARG A 650 -3.16 -25.24 14.31
CA ARG A 650 -3.89 -24.15 14.98
C ARG A 650 -5.01 -24.69 15.86
N HIS A 651 -5.55 -25.85 15.49
CA HIS A 651 -6.57 -26.57 16.25
C HIS A 651 -6.31 -28.08 16.16
N LEU A 652 -6.79 -28.83 17.15
CA LEU A 652 -6.78 -30.28 17.04
C LEU A 652 -7.86 -30.75 16.06
N PRO A 653 -7.55 -31.70 15.17
CA PRO A 653 -8.53 -32.29 14.28
C PRO A 653 -9.49 -33.18 15.06
N THR A 654 -10.70 -33.33 14.51
CA THR A 654 -11.72 -34.24 15.08
C THR A 654 -11.18 -35.67 15.15
N ASN A 655 -11.43 -36.36 16.25
CA ASN A 655 -10.98 -37.73 16.53
C ASN A 655 -9.45 -37.93 16.55
N ASN A 656 -8.67 -36.86 16.75
CA ASN A 656 -7.19 -36.90 16.78
C ASN A 656 -6.55 -37.44 15.48
N ARG A 657 -7.23 -37.33 14.33
CA ARG A 657 -6.68 -37.76 13.05
C ARG A 657 -6.55 -36.59 12.11
N LEU A 658 -5.32 -36.25 11.76
CA LEU A 658 -5.05 -35.20 10.79
C LEU A 658 -4.97 -35.81 9.39
N TRP A 659 -5.88 -35.38 8.51
CA TRP A 659 -5.90 -35.79 7.12
C TRP A 659 -5.30 -34.71 6.23
N LEU A 660 -4.40 -35.13 5.36
CA LEU A 660 -3.72 -34.31 4.38
C LEU A 660 -3.93 -34.96 3.01
N TYR A 661 -4.67 -34.28 2.15
CA TYR A 661 -5.12 -34.73 0.85
C TYR A 661 -4.19 -34.20 -0.24
N HIS A 662 -4.13 -34.91 -1.37
CA HIS A 662 -3.36 -34.50 -2.56
C HIS A 662 -1.88 -34.25 -2.31
N LEU A 663 -1.28 -34.84 -1.27
CA LEU A 663 0.17 -34.87 -1.08
C LEU A 663 0.72 -36.14 -1.71
N GLU A 664 1.40 -36.00 -2.85
CA GLU A 664 2.00 -37.13 -3.58
C GLU A 664 3.32 -37.61 -2.97
N ASN A 665 3.92 -36.80 -2.10
CA ASN A 665 5.12 -37.19 -1.39
C ASN A 665 4.89 -38.46 -0.56
N ASN A 666 5.93 -39.27 -0.39
CA ASN A 666 5.89 -40.43 0.50
C ASN A 666 6.42 -40.04 1.89
N PRO A 667 5.58 -40.07 2.95
CA PRO A 667 6.00 -39.77 4.31
C PRO A 667 6.69 -40.99 4.92
N VAL A 668 7.86 -40.78 5.54
CA VAL A 668 8.69 -41.85 6.14
C VAL A 668 8.57 -41.84 7.67
N HIS A 669 8.72 -40.67 8.27
CA HIS A 669 8.64 -40.44 9.71
C HIS A 669 7.79 -39.22 10.00
N ALA A 670 7.02 -39.25 11.09
CA ALA A 670 6.24 -38.11 11.55
C ALA A 670 6.38 -38.03 13.06
N LYS A 671 6.68 -36.85 13.59
CA LYS A 671 6.82 -36.64 15.03
C LYS A 671 6.29 -35.30 15.48
N GLU A 672 5.77 -35.26 16.70
CA GLU A 672 5.52 -33.98 17.37
C GLU A 672 6.87 -33.34 17.70
N LEU A 673 7.07 -32.10 17.26
CA LEU A 673 8.40 -31.49 17.19
C LEU A 673 8.99 -31.18 18.57
N SER A 674 8.17 -30.87 19.58
CA SER A 674 8.66 -30.51 20.92
C SER A 674 9.17 -31.70 21.74
N THR A 675 8.50 -32.86 21.60
CA THR A 675 8.80 -34.08 22.36
C THR A 675 9.62 -35.09 21.57
N GLY A 676 9.56 -35.01 20.22
CA GLY A 676 10.13 -36.01 19.33
C GLY A 676 9.37 -37.34 19.34
N THR A 677 8.17 -37.38 19.91
CA THR A 677 7.32 -38.57 19.93
C THR A 677 6.85 -38.90 18.51
N GLU A 678 7.16 -40.11 18.05
CA GLU A 678 6.76 -40.61 16.73
C GLU A 678 5.24 -40.81 16.65
N LEU A 679 4.70 -40.52 15.47
CA LEU A 679 3.29 -40.62 15.13
C LEU A 679 3.09 -41.77 14.14
N GLU A 680 1.95 -42.44 14.25
CA GLU A 680 1.54 -43.41 13.25
C GLU A 680 1.13 -42.67 11.97
N ILE A 681 1.72 -43.08 10.84
CA ILE A 681 1.36 -42.60 9.52
C ILE A 681 0.54 -43.67 8.81
N ILE A 682 -0.65 -43.31 8.36
CA ILE A 682 -1.52 -44.15 7.53
C ILE A 682 -1.55 -43.52 6.14
N LEU A 683 -0.94 -44.21 5.17
CA LEU A 683 -1.02 -43.86 3.75
C LEU A 683 -2.20 -44.59 3.12
N THR A 684 -3.13 -43.86 2.50
CA THR A 684 -4.31 -44.42 1.83
C THR A 684 -4.67 -43.57 0.62
N ASN A 685 -5.61 -44.06 -0.19
CA ASN A 685 -6.29 -43.22 -1.18
C ASN A 685 -7.65 -42.78 -0.65
N ASP A 686 -8.11 -41.60 -1.06
CA ASP A 686 -9.50 -41.19 -0.88
C ASP A 686 -10.45 -41.96 -1.82
N LEU A 687 -11.74 -41.61 -1.77
CA LEU A 687 -12.77 -42.26 -2.59
C LEU A 687 -12.65 -41.95 -4.09
N GLU A 688 -11.87 -40.92 -4.45
CA GLU A 688 -11.61 -40.49 -5.83
C GLU A 688 -10.30 -41.10 -6.37
N GLY A 689 -9.49 -41.71 -5.49
CA GLY A 689 -8.26 -42.43 -5.81
C GLY A 689 -6.99 -41.62 -5.56
N HIS A 690 -7.08 -40.42 -4.98
CA HIS A 690 -5.92 -39.58 -4.69
C HIS A 690 -5.25 -39.98 -3.38
N THR A 691 -3.92 -39.92 -3.36
CA THR A 691 -3.12 -40.26 -2.18
C THR A 691 -3.34 -39.24 -1.05
N CYS A 692 -3.51 -39.79 0.16
CA CYS A 692 -3.80 -39.05 1.38
C CYS A 692 -2.90 -39.55 2.51
N TRP A 693 -2.36 -38.62 3.29
CA TRP A 693 -1.71 -38.94 4.55
C TRP A 693 -2.71 -38.79 5.69
N CYS A 694 -2.72 -39.73 6.61
CA CYS A 694 -3.42 -39.61 7.88
C CYS A 694 -2.42 -39.80 9.02
N LEU A 695 -2.31 -38.78 9.88
CA LEU A 695 -1.47 -38.83 11.08
C LEU A 695 -2.36 -39.07 12.30
N ASP A 696 -2.11 -40.15 13.06
CA ASP A 696 -2.79 -40.40 14.33
C ASP A 696 -2.10 -39.65 15.47
N LEU A 697 -2.79 -38.64 15.99
CA LEU A 697 -2.28 -37.72 17.02
C LEU A 697 -2.61 -38.20 18.44
N THR A 698 -3.22 -39.38 18.60
CA THR A 698 -3.69 -39.85 19.91
C THR A 698 -2.56 -39.97 20.92
N ALA A 699 -1.38 -40.41 20.49
CA ALA A 699 -0.21 -40.59 21.35
C ALA A 699 0.38 -39.28 21.90
N VAL A 700 0.13 -38.14 21.23
CA VAL A 700 0.69 -36.82 21.57
C VAL A 700 -0.39 -35.80 21.90
N LYS A 701 -1.63 -36.26 22.11
CA LYS A 701 -2.79 -35.37 22.26
C LYS A 701 -2.58 -34.37 23.40
N SER A 702 -2.11 -34.84 24.56
CA SER A 702 -1.95 -34.00 25.74
C SER A 702 -0.92 -32.89 25.52
N GLU A 703 0.18 -33.23 24.85
CA GLU A 703 1.27 -32.33 24.50
C GLU A 703 0.79 -31.27 23.50
N LEU A 704 0.07 -31.69 22.47
CA LEU A 704 -0.54 -30.79 21.50
C LEU A 704 -1.55 -29.84 22.15
N GLU A 705 -2.43 -30.34 23.04
CA GLU A 705 -3.38 -29.51 23.79
C GLU A 705 -2.66 -28.45 24.63
N GLN A 706 -1.55 -28.83 25.29
CA GLN A 706 -0.76 -27.90 26.09
C GLN A 706 -0.10 -26.81 25.24
N SER A 707 0.54 -27.18 24.12
CA SER A 707 1.16 -26.22 23.19
C SER A 707 0.12 -25.30 22.55
N LEU A 708 -1.01 -25.85 22.10
CA LEU A 708 -2.12 -25.07 21.54
C LEU A 708 -2.74 -24.12 22.58
N ALA A 709 -2.93 -24.55 23.83
CA ALA A 709 -3.45 -23.68 24.88
C ALA A 709 -2.50 -22.54 25.23
N ARG A 710 -1.18 -22.81 25.24
CA ARG A 710 -0.16 -21.81 25.56
C ARG A 710 0.07 -20.83 24.42
N TRP A 711 0.29 -21.35 23.22
CA TRP A 711 0.82 -20.57 22.09
C TRP A 711 -0.17 -20.41 20.92
N GLY A 712 -1.31 -21.09 20.95
CA GLY A 712 -2.22 -21.16 19.81
C GLY A 712 -1.63 -21.92 18.62
N SER A 713 -0.52 -22.63 18.80
CA SER A 713 0.11 -23.44 17.76
C SER A 713 0.94 -24.60 18.33
N ALA A 714 0.99 -25.69 17.57
CA ALA A 714 1.90 -26.82 17.78
C ALA A 714 2.42 -27.29 16.41
N VAL A 715 3.60 -27.93 16.38
CA VAL A 715 4.22 -28.32 15.11
C VAL A 715 4.48 -29.81 15.05
N ILE A 716 4.07 -30.41 13.94
CA ILE A 716 4.44 -31.77 13.55
C ILE A 716 5.48 -31.68 12.44
N LYS A 717 6.56 -32.44 12.57
CA LYS A 717 7.59 -32.59 11.54
C LYS A 717 7.40 -33.92 10.83
N VAL A 718 7.28 -33.89 9.51
CA VAL A 718 7.16 -35.07 8.66
C VAL A 718 8.36 -35.14 7.73
N GLU A 719 9.05 -36.26 7.72
CA GLU A 719 10.13 -36.58 6.79
C GLU A 719 9.57 -37.24 5.54
N THR A 720 10.06 -36.84 4.36
CA THR A 720 9.61 -37.35 3.05
C THR A 720 10.75 -37.96 2.26
N GLU A 721 10.46 -39.02 1.51
CA GLU A 721 11.45 -39.66 0.61
C GLU A 721 11.97 -38.69 -0.45
N GLU A 722 11.07 -37.85 -0.99
CA GLU A 722 11.43 -36.86 -2.00
C GLU A 722 11.83 -35.51 -1.40
N ASN A 723 12.65 -34.78 -2.16
CA ASN A 723 13.14 -33.44 -1.82
C ASN A 723 12.18 -32.30 -2.19
N THR A 724 11.28 -32.57 -3.12
CA THR A 724 10.38 -31.57 -3.70
C THR A 724 8.97 -31.84 -3.24
N PHE A 725 8.27 -30.82 -2.73
CA PHE A 725 6.84 -30.94 -2.45
C PHE A 725 6.06 -31.14 -3.75
N ARG A 726 5.20 -32.15 -3.75
CA ARG A 726 4.35 -32.49 -4.88
C ARG A 726 2.92 -32.56 -4.38
N LEU A 727 2.12 -31.69 -4.97
CA LEU A 727 0.68 -31.80 -4.89
C LEU A 727 0.20 -32.55 -6.13
N SER A 728 -0.81 -33.40 -5.98
CA SER A 728 -1.38 -34.07 -7.14
C SER A 728 -2.08 -33.08 -8.05
N ASP A 729 -2.10 -33.36 -9.35
CA ASP A 729 -2.87 -32.58 -10.31
C ASP A 729 -4.36 -32.64 -9.93
N PHE A 730 -4.89 -31.50 -9.47
CA PHE A 730 -6.30 -31.28 -9.15
C PHE A 730 -7.10 -30.90 -10.40
#